data_AF-J9FAI0-F1
#
_entry.id   AF-J9FAI0-F1
#
_cell.length_a   1.000
_cell.length_b   1.000
_cell.length_c   1.000
_cell.angle_alpha   90.00
_cell.angle_beta   90.00
_cell.angle_gamma   90.00
#
_symmetry.space_group_name_H-M   'P 1'
#
loop_
_entity.id
_entity.type
_entity.pdbx_description
1 polymer ?
#
loop_
_entity_poly.entity_id
_entity_poly.type
_entity_poly.pdbx_seq_one_letter_code
_entity_poly.pdbx_strand_id
1 'polypeptide(L)'
;MKIKQRESSGKQTLESIKRSENIWKQKQLILLSFLCRIILVYYGCIHDYLFEVQFTDIDYKVYSDAAEYIYRGQSPYKRATYRYTPLLAWLLTPVVKWPDFGKILFCAVDVAIGFLYFELAACSWTMHKDEDKSRMKRTVVIFWLANPLTAIISARGNADVLVCAVVLWTLYLLMRNQWWLAALVYGLLAVHLKLYPIIYLPSVYLSLSNVSLSSGWIDYGKRLISNTKGYIFVLIFSSSLLTLVIIFYMLYGMPYINEALLYHLYRTDTRHNFSPYFYLLYLAANNAQISWLISFCAFIPQVSLIIYLAFRFHDDLPFCWLITTAVFVSFNKVCTSQYFIWYICLLPIAQRSIEINILQISTVEAVYLIILWFLGQAFWLYPAYLFEFQGLDTFYLIWLSSLFFLAINTGIIVQLIRRHNCKRSCGIDKWFQRIKVSLGLYVALTTDLLKYTEIYFTSMLYLVGLGLGNVDDITVKGMVAVQKCSRVYLESYTSIMSFGLDKKKLEEFFNKEIEEADRMTIELDSDDIIDEAFDSDVCLLVVGDPLGATTHTSLVFNARKAGVDVEIVHNASIISAVGCCGLQLYRFGEIVSIVFWEENWHPDSYYFKIAENKKRGLHTLCLLDIKTKEQSIKNMMKGRKEFLPPRYMTCSDAAKQLLEIVDQMNDENMEPVYTESTEVVALARVGWDDQKIVFCSLEALCDLDMGPPLHSLIIPGELHPMELDFLKSFYHNIF
;
A
#
# COMPACT_ATOMS: atom_id res chain seq x y z
N MET A 1 71.26 35.09 14.06
CA MET A 1 70.47 35.74 12.99
C MET A 1 69.57 34.76 12.22
N LYS A 2 70.12 33.73 11.53
CA LYS A 2 69.35 32.81 10.63
C LYS A 2 68.08 32.17 11.21
N ILE A 3 67.96 31.94 12.53
CA ILE A 3 66.77 31.34 13.16
C ILE A 3 65.53 32.23 13.00
N LYS A 4 65.61 33.54 13.30
CA LYS A 4 64.46 34.46 13.16
C LYS A 4 63.92 34.57 11.73
N GLN A 5 64.76 34.36 10.70
CA GLN A 5 64.31 34.31 9.31
C GLN A 5 63.54 33.01 8.98
N ARG A 6 63.88 31.88 9.59
CA ARG A 6 63.07 30.66 9.48
C ARG A 6 61.72 30.81 10.20
N GLU A 7 61.69 31.46 11.35
CA GLU A 7 60.44 31.75 12.07
C GLU A 7 59.54 32.72 11.29
N SER A 8 60.09 33.78 10.68
CA SER A 8 59.30 34.70 9.85
C SER A 8 58.79 34.04 8.57
N SER A 9 59.61 33.22 7.91
CA SER A 9 59.20 32.43 6.74
C SER A 9 58.13 31.39 7.08
N GLY A 10 58.29 30.67 8.20
CA GLY A 10 57.30 29.73 8.70
C GLY A 10 55.96 30.39 9.02
N LYS A 11 55.98 31.58 9.65
CA LYS A 11 54.76 32.38 9.88
C LYS A 11 54.13 32.87 8.59
N GLN A 12 54.91 33.43 7.65
CA GLN A 12 54.37 33.84 6.34
C GLN A 12 53.79 32.67 5.54
N THR A 13 54.35 31.46 5.67
CA THR A 13 53.81 30.24 5.05
C THR A 13 52.54 29.76 5.75
N LEU A 14 52.46 29.85 7.09
CA LEU A 14 51.21 29.55 7.81
C LEU A 14 50.11 30.60 7.52
N GLU A 15 50.47 31.86 7.36
CA GLU A 15 49.57 32.95 7.01
C GLU A 15 49.14 32.90 5.54
N SER A 16 50.00 32.44 4.63
CA SER A 16 49.60 32.20 3.23
C SER A 16 48.71 30.97 3.09
N ILE A 17 48.96 29.89 3.84
CA ILE A 17 48.08 28.71 3.91
C ILE A 17 46.73 29.07 4.57
N LYS A 18 46.71 29.90 5.62
CA LYS A 18 45.46 30.42 6.18
C LYS A 18 44.74 31.42 5.25
N ARG A 19 45.47 32.11 4.36
CA ARG A 19 44.88 32.91 3.28
C ARG A 19 44.46 32.10 2.06
N SER A 20 44.89 30.84 1.92
CA SER A 20 44.48 29.93 0.84
C SER A 20 43.32 29.01 1.22
N GLU A 21 42.67 29.21 2.37
CA GLU A 21 41.24 28.87 2.51
C GLU A 21 40.46 29.68 1.45
N ASN A 22 40.19 29.05 0.31
CA ASN A 22 39.48 29.65 -0.82
C ASN A 22 38.01 29.93 -0.47
N ILE A 23 37.77 31.04 0.23
CA ILE A 23 36.44 31.54 0.55
C ILE A 23 35.78 32.01 -0.75
N TRP A 24 35.07 31.10 -1.42
CA TRP A 24 34.14 31.41 -2.49
C TRP A 24 33.27 32.61 -2.09
N LYS A 25 33.29 33.67 -2.90
CA LYS A 25 32.48 34.88 -2.61
C LYS A 25 31.01 34.47 -2.60
N GLN A 26 30.19 35.11 -1.75
CA GLN A 26 28.75 34.74 -1.62
C GLN A 26 28.03 34.72 -2.97
N LYS A 27 28.36 35.66 -3.88
CA LYS A 27 27.84 35.66 -5.27
C LYS A 27 28.23 34.42 -6.08
N GLN A 28 29.42 33.86 -5.89
CA GLN A 28 29.88 32.63 -6.57
C GLN A 28 29.20 31.39 -5.97
N LEU A 29 29.02 31.32 -4.64
CA LEU A 29 28.27 30.24 -4.00
C LEU A 29 26.81 30.20 -4.47
N ILE A 30 26.16 31.37 -4.50
CA ILE A 30 24.78 31.56 -4.99
C ILE A 30 24.68 31.15 -6.47
N LEU A 31 25.60 31.61 -7.32
CA LEU A 31 25.61 31.26 -8.75
C LEU A 31 25.85 29.76 -8.98
N LEU A 32 26.82 29.15 -8.30
CA LEU A 32 27.09 27.70 -8.41
C LEU A 32 25.89 26.87 -7.93
N SER A 33 25.30 27.26 -6.79
CA SER A 33 24.11 26.62 -6.22
C SER A 33 22.89 26.66 -7.16
N PHE A 34 22.73 27.76 -7.91
CA PHE A 34 21.73 27.88 -8.97
C PHE A 34 22.06 27.02 -10.19
N LEU A 35 23.30 27.05 -10.70
CA LEU A 35 23.72 26.25 -11.85
C LEU A 35 23.55 24.74 -11.58
N CYS A 36 23.90 24.25 -10.40
CA CYS A 36 23.66 22.86 -10.01
C CYS A 36 22.18 22.48 -10.03
N ARG A 37 21.29 23.39 -9.60
CA ARG A 37 19.83 23.20 -9.64
C ARG A 37 19.28 23.20 -11.06
N ILE A 38 19.77 24.07 -11.94
CA ILE A 38 19.40 24.07 -13.36
C ILE A 38 19.86 22.79 -14.06
N ILE A 39 21.04 22.27 -13.72
CA ILE A 39 21.49 20.94 -14.20
C ILE A 39 20.54 19.83 -13.72
N LEU A 40 20.10 19.87 -12.45
CA LEU A 40 19.11 18.91 -11.93
C LEU A 40 17.74 19.02 -12.61
N VAL A 41 17.30 20.22 -13.01
CA VAL A 41 16.05 20.39 -13.79
C VAL A 41 16.12 19.69 -15.15
N TYR A 42 17.20 19.90 -15.90
CA TYR A 42 17.39 19.22 -17.20
C TYR A 42 17.65 17.71 -17.04
N TYR A 43 18.38 17.29 -16.00
CA TYR A 43 18.53 15.88 -15.65
C TYR A 43 17.18 15.22 -15.32
N GLY A 44 16.28 15.93 -14.65
CA GLY A 44 14.92 15.46 -14.38
C GLY A 44 14.17 15.05 -15.64
N CYS A 45 14.27 15.82 -16.72
CA CYS A 45 13.65 15.50 -18.01
C CYS A 45 14.27 14.25 -18.68
N ILE A 46 15.55 13.94 -18.41
CA ILE A 46 16.20 12.70 -18.86
C ILE A 46 15.77 11.52 -17.98
N HIS A 47 15.69 11.72 -16.66
CA HIS A 47 15.25 10.71 -15.71
C HIS A 47 13.78 10.31 -15.92
N ASP A 48 12.90 11.26 -16.19
CA ASP A 48 11.48 11.03 -16.50
C ASP A 48 11.25 10.25 -17.81
N TYR A 49 12.27 10.16 -18.67
CA TYR A 49 12.26 9.38 -19.91
C TYR A 49 12.88 7.97 -19.74
N LEU A 50 13.82 7.81 -18.82
CA LEU A 50 14.59 6.55 -18.63
C LEU A 50 14.07 5.63 -17.51
N PHE A 51 13.32 6.16 -16.54
CA PHE A 51 12.91 5.40 -15.36
C PHE A 51 11.40 5.51 -15.10
N GLU A 52 10.79 4.41 -14.65
CA GLU A 52 9.38 4.33 -14.30
C GLU A 52 9.00 5.27 -13.14
N VAL A 53 9.86 5.35 -12.11
CA VAL A 53 9.71 6.27 -10.99
C VAL A 53 10.19 7.67 -11.40
N GLN A 54 9.25 8.58 -11.61
CA GLN A 54 9.53 9.92 -12.15
C GLN A 54 10.30 10.83 -11.18
N PHE A 55 11.19 11.64 -11.75
CA PHE A 55 11.89 12.73 -11.07
C PHE A 55 11.02 13.99 -10.99
N THR A 56 10.20 14.33 -11.98
CA THR A 56 9.25 15.44 -11.82
C THR A 56 8.22 15.10 -10.72
N ASP A 57 7.89 16.07 -9.87
CA ASP A 57 6.86 15.92 -8.83
C ASP A 57 5.47 15.80 -9.47
N ILE A 58 4.60 14.94 -8.95
CA ILE A 58 3.23 14.78 -9.44
C ILE A 58 2.41 16.06 -9.18
N ASP A 59 2.68 16.74 -8.07
CA ASP A 59 2.11 18.05 -7.76
C ASP A 59 2.51 19.11 -8.82
N TYR A 60 3.70 19.01 -9.43
CA TYR A 60 4.12 19.93 -10.50
C TYR A 60 3.20 19.85 -11.73
N LYS A 61 2.76 18.64 -12.09
CA LYS A 61 1.80 18.42 -13.17
C LYS A 61 0.43 19.00 -12.79
N VAL A 62 -0.04 18.76 -11.57
CA VAL A 62 -1.29 19.32 -11.02
C VAL A 62 -1.27 20.87 -11.01
N TYR A 63 -0.14 21.50 -10.69
CA TYR A 63 0.01 22.96 -10.80
C TYR A 63 -0.01 23.45 -12.25
N SER A 64 0.65 22.72 -13.16
CA SER A 64 0.77 23.07 -14.58
C SER A 64 -0.59 23.03 -15.28
N ASP A 65 -1.35 21.95 -15.06
CA ASP A 65 -2.71 21.78 -15.59
C ASP A 65 -3.65 22.90 -15.09
N ALA A 66 -3.56 23.25 -13.81
CA ALA A 66 -4.34 24.33 -13.21
C ALA A 66 -3.94 25.73 -13.73
N ALA A 67 -2.65 25.96 -13.98
CA ALA A 67 -2.15 27.17 -14.62
C ALA A 67 -2.64 27.28 -16.08
N GLU A 68 -2.74 26.17 -16.81
CA GLU A 68 -3.36 26.15 -18.14
C GLU A 68 -4.85 26.48 -18.10
N TYR A 69 -5.61 25.94 -17.13
CA TYR A 69 -7.02 26.33 -16.97
C TYR A 69 -7.17 27.86 -16.80
N ILE A 70 -6.32 28.50 -16.00
CA ILE A 70 -6.33 29.96 -15.81
C ILE A 70 -5.92 30.69 -17.10
N TYR A 71 -4.89 30.23 -17.81
CA TYR A 71 -4.49 30.78 -19.12
C TYR A 71 -5.62 30.69 -20.17
N ARG A 72 -6.45 29.64 -20.10
CA ARG A 72 -7.65 29.44 -20.92
C ARG A 72 -8.91 30.14 -20.38
N GLY A 73 -8.77 31.02 -19.37
CA GLY A 73 -9.87 31.81 -18.80
C GLY A 73 -10.84 31.02 -17.90
N GLN A 74 -10.39 29.92 -17.30
CA GLN A 74 -11.21 28.98 -16.53
C GLN A 74 -10.73 28.85 -15.07
N SER A 75 -11.56 28.24 -14.22
CA SER A 75 -11.21 27.98 -12.82
C SER A 75 -10.11 26.91 -12.72
N PRO A 76 -9.04 27.11 -11.90
CA PRO A 76 -8.01 26.09 -11.67
C PRO A 76 -8.61 24.83 -11.02
N TYR A 77 -9.71 24.97 -10.26
CA TYR A 77 -10.43 23.87 -9.63
C TYR A 77 -11.20 22.97 -10.62
N LYS A 78 -11.11 23.24 -11.94
CA LYS A 78 -11.45 22.23 -12.96
C LYS A 78 -10.42 21.09 -13.01
N ARG A 79 -9.19 21.33 -12.55
CA ARG A 79 -8.22 20.26 -12.33
C ARG A 79 -8.59 19.49 -11.07
N ALA A 80 -9.06 18.26 -11.25
CA ALA A 80 -9.18 17.29 -10.16
C ALA A 80 -7.86 17.21 -9.36
N THR A 81 -7.96 17.02 -8.05
CA THR A 81 -6.87 17.05 -7.06
C THR A 81 -6.11 18.38 -6.88
N TYR A 82 -6.52 19.49 -7.49
CA TYR A 82 -5.92 20.80 -7.21
C TYR A 82 -6.40 21.38 -5.85
N ARG A 83 -5.63 21.16 -4.78
CA ARG A 83 -5.95 21.56 -3.38
C ARG A 83 -5.24 22.83 -2.90
N TYR A 84 -4.91 23.73 -3.83
CA TYR A 84 -3.99 24.86 -3.62
C TYR A 84 -4.67 26.22 -3.86
N THR A 85 -4.03 27.32 -3.42
CA THR A 85 -4.51 28.69 -3.66
C THR A 85 -4.37 29.08 -5.14
N PRO A 86 -5.32 29.84 -5.74
CA PRO A 86 -5.21 30.22 -7.15
C PRO A 86 -3.95 31.00 -7.45
N LEU A 87 -3.41 31.74 -6.47
CA LEU A 87 -2.16 32.51 -6.58
C LEU A 87 -1.00 31.68 -7.16
N LEU A 88 -0.93 30.39 -6.83
CA LEU A 88 0.11 29.48 -7.34
C LEU A 88 -0.08 29.17 -8.83
N ALA A 89 -1.32 28.90 -9.27
CA ALA A 89 -1.62 28.68 -10.69
C ALA A 89 -1.48 29.98 -11.52
N TRP A 90 -1.86 31.14 -10.96
CA TRP A 90 -1.60 32.45 -11.58
C TRP A 90 -0.10 32.71 -11.79
N LEU A 91 0.73 32.42 -10.78
CA LEU A 91 2.18 32.57 -10.85
C LEU A 91 2.83 31.65 -11.90
N LEU A 92 2.19 30.52 -12.20
CA LEU A 92 2.69 29.49 -13.11
C LEU A 92 2.08 29.55 -14.52
N THR A 93 1.25 30.55 -14.87
CA THR A 93 0.70 30.67 -16.23
C THR A 93 1.73 30.67 -17.37
N PRO A 94 3.01 31.07 -17.21
CA PRO A 94 4.00 30.93 -18.28
C PRO A 94 4.36 29.47 -18.62
N VAL A 95 4.04 28.49 -17.76
CA VAL A 95 4.30 27.05 -17.99
C VAL A 95 3.66 26.56 -19.29
N VAL A 96 2.51 27.12 -19.68
CA VAL A 96 1.79 26.81 -20.94
C VAL A 96 2.66 27.08 -22.19
N LYS A 97 3.66 27.96 -22.10
CA LYS A 97 4.63 28.24 -23.18
C LYS A 97 6.03 27.68 -22.92
N TRP A 98 6.36 27.36 -21.67
CA TRP A 98 7.65 26.83 -21.27
C TRP A 98 7.49 25.85 -20.08
N PRO A 99 7.37 24.53 -20.33
CA PRO A 99 6.99 23.55 -19.32
C PRO A 99 7.83 23.57 -18.03
N ASP A 100 9.14 23.85 -18.10
CA ASP A 100 10.03 23.88 -16.93
C ASP A 100 10.11 25.25 -16.23
N PHE A 101 9.35 26.26 -16.66
CA PHE A 101 9.36 27.61 -16.07
C PHE A 101 9.17 27.59 -14.55
N GLY A 102 8.22 26.78 -14.05
CA GLY A 102 7.95 26.68 -12.62
C GLY A 102 9.08 26.03 -11.84
N LYS A 103 9.71 24.96 -12.37
CA LYS A 103 10.92 24.37 -11.77
C LYS A 103 12.05 25.40 -11.68
N ILE A 104 12.29 26.16 -12.75
CA ILE A 104 13.32 27.21 -12.82
C ILE A 104 13.03 28.33 -11.81
N LEU A 105 11.76 28.75 -11.70
CA LEU A 105 11.30 29.73 -10.71
C LEU A 105 11.52 29.23 -9.28
N PHE A 106 11.18 27.98 -8.97
CA PHE A 106 11.37 27.43 -7.62
C PHE A 106 12.87 27.29 -7.30
N CYS A 107 13.71 26.86 -8.24
CA CYS A 107 15.17 26.85 -8.09
C CYS A 107 15.76 28.26 -7.89
N ALA A 108 15.20 29.30 -8.52
CA ALA A 108 15.61 30.68 -8.30
C ALA A 108 15.22 31.18 -6.89
N VAL A 109 14.01 30.85 -6.42
CA VAL A 109 13.54 31.19 -5.06
C VAL A 109 14.32 30.40 -3.99
N ASP A 110 14.67 29.14 -4.24
CA ASP A 110 15.48 28.32 -3.33
C ASP A 110 16.88 28.92 -3.09
N VAL A 111 17.48 29.47 -4.13
CA VAL A 111 18.75 30.19 -4.05
C VAL A 111 18.58 31.58 -3.43
N ALA A 112 17.43 32.24 -3.63
CA ALA A 112 17.08 33.49 -2.95
C ALA A 112 16.87 33.31 -1.43
N ILE A 113 16.35 32.16 -0.98
CA ILE A 113 16.36 31.76 0.44
C ILE A 113 17.80 31.70 0.97
N GLY A 114 18.70 31.12 0.18
CA GLY A 114 20.14 31.13 0.47
C GLY A 114 20.74 32.53 0.69
N PHE A 115 20.29 33.53 -0.08
CA PHE A 115 20.63 34.93 0.16
C PHE A 115 19.97 35.49 1.44
N LEU A 116 18.68 35.20 1.64
CA LEU A 116 17.89 35.66 2.79
C LEU A 116 18.46 35.19 4.13
N TYR A 117 19.07 34.00 4.24
CA TYR A 117 19.77 33.59 5.46
C TYR A 117 20.98 34.50 5.81
N PHE A 118 21.67 35.06 4.81
CA PHE A 118 22.76 36.01 5.07
C PHE A 118 22.24 37.36 5.58
N GLU A 119 21.06 37.78 5.13
CA GLU A 119 20.38 38.98 5.64
C GLU A 119 19.75 38.74 7.03
N LEU A 120 19.19 37.55 7.28
CA LEU A 120 18.81 37.08 8.62
C LEU A 120 20.03 36.97 9.55
N ALA A 121 21.24 36.75 9.02
CA ALA A 121 22.48 36.89 9.79
C ALA A 121 22.78 38.36 10.10
N ALA A 122 22.66 39.26 9.13
CA ALA A 122 22.86 40.69 9.29
C ALA A 122 22.00 41.32 10.41
N CYS A 123 20.85 40.72 10.76
CA CYS A 123 19.96 41.23 11.80
C CYS A 123 20.36 40.89 13.25
N SER A 124 21.24 39.92 13.51
CA SER A 124 21.54 39.43 14.87
C SER A 124 22.88 39.89 15.48
N TRP A 125 23.59 40.83 14.85
CA TRP A 125 24.99 41.13 15.21
C TRP A 125 25.15 41.99 16.47
N THR A 126 25.17 41.34 17.63
CA THR A 126 25.81 41.88 18.84
C THR A 126 26.97 40.98 19.28
N MET A 127 28.20 41.50 19.10
CA MET A 127 29.50 40.89 19.43
C MET A 127 30.05 39.83 18.42
N HIS A 128 31.38 39.61 18.45
CA HIS A 128 32.20 38.65 17.67
C HIS A 128 31.95 38.52 16.14
N LYS A 129 32.43 39.51 15.36
CA LYS A 129 32.06 39.73 13.94
C LYS A 129 32.47 38.70 12.87
N ASP A 130 33.54 37.92 13.04
CA ASP A 130 34.13 37.15 11.91
C ASP A 130 34.06 35.62 12.04
N GLU A 131 34.20 35.06 13.24
CA GLU A 131 34.10 33.61 13.47
C GLU A 131 32.66 33.12 13.25
N ASP A 132 31.68 33.79 13.89
CA ASP A 132 30.25 33.49 13.70
C ASP A 132 29.80 33.70 12.24
N LYS A 133 30.45 34.61 11.51
CA LYS A 133 30.14 34.88 10.10
C LYS A 133 30.62 33.74 9.20
N SER A 134 31.73 33.12 9.58
CA SER A 134 32.31 31.96 8.93
C SER A 134 31.52 30.69 9.29
N ARG A 135 31.13 30.52 10.56
CA ARG A 135 30.20 29.47 11.04
C ARG A 135 28.87 29.54 10.30
N MET A 136 28.22 30.71 10.26
CA MET A 136 26.93 30.92 9.58
C MET A 136 27.00 30.68 8.07
N LYS A 137 28.10 31.06 7.41
CA LYS A 137 28.33 30.67 6.00
C LYS A 137 28.41 29.16 5.82
N ARG A 138 29.18 28.45 6.66
CA ARG A 138 29.30 26.98 6.61
C ARG A 138 27.91 26.32 6.84
N THR A 139 27.16 26.79 7.84
CA THR A 139 25.76 26.41 8.12
C THR A 139 24.84 26.55 6.89
N VAL A 140 24.77 27.74 6.29
CA VAL A 140 23.87 28.01 5.15
C VAL A 140 24.25 27.21 3.90
N VAL A 141 25.54 26.92 3.71
CA VAL A 141 26.01 26.04 2.63
C VAL A 141 25.60 24.58 2.91
N ILE A 142 25.92 24.04 4.08
CA ILE A 142 25.70 22.63 4.43
C ILE A 142 24.20 22.26 4.47
N PHE A 143 23.38 23.08 5.14
CA PHE A 143 21.97 22.76 5.36
C PHE A 143 21.03 23.23 4.23
N TRP A 144 21.50 24.07 3.29
CA TRP A 144 20.66 24.61 2.23
C TRP A 144 21.34 24.71 0.85
N LEU A 145 22.26 25.65 0.61
CA LEU A 145 22.75 25.94 -0.75
C LEU A 145 23.40 24.73 -1.45
N ALA A 146 24.05 23.84 -0.69
CA ALA A 146 24.64 22.58 -1.15
C ALA A 146 23.96 21.33 -0.56
N ASN A 147 22.80 21.46 0.09
CA ASN A 147 22.04 20.32 0.61
C ASN A 147 21.30 19.63 -0.55
N PRO A 148 21.63 18.37 -0.90
CA PRO A 148 21.04 17.70 -2.07
C PRO A 148 19.53 17.55 -1.94
N LEU A 149 18.98 17.38 -0.73
CA LEU A 149 17.54 17.27 -0.51
C LEU A 149 16.80 18.54 -0.96
N THR A 150 17.30 19.72 -0.60
CA THR A 150 16.69 21.00 -1.02
C THR A 150 16.81 21.24 -2.51
N ALA A 151 17.98 20.96 -3.09
CA ALA A 151 18.25 21.13 -4.52
C ALA A 151 17.41 20.18 -5.38
N ILE A 152 17.17 18.95 -4.91
CA ILE A 152 16.25 17.99 -5.54
C ILE A 152 14.82 18.50 -5.40
N ILE A 153 14.32 18.83 -4.21
CA ILE A 153 12.92 19.27 -4.01
C ILE A 153 12.58 20.47 -4.91
N SER A 154 13.45 21.48 -5.03
CA SER A 154 13.23 22.59 -5.96
C SER A 154 13.25 22.15 -7.43
N ALA A 155 14.21 21.30 -7.83
CA ALA A 155 14.36 20.85 -9.22
C ALA A 155 13.28 19.87 -9.68
N ARG A 156 12.69 19.07 -8.76
CA ARG A 156 11.52 18.22 -9.02
C ARG A 156 10.27 19.03 -9.37
N GLY A 157 10.23 20.32 -9.00
CA GLY A 157 9.07 21.19 -9.21
C GLY A 157 8.14 21.31 -8.01
N ASN A 158 8.64 21.16 -6.77
CA ASN A 158 7.78 21.31 -5.59
C ASN A 158 7.68 22.79 -5.14
N ALA A 159 6.46 23.27 -4.92
CA ALA A 159 6.16 24.67 -4.59
C ALA A 159 6.36 25.05 -3.11
N ASP A 160 6.63 24.11 -2.19
CA ASP A 160 6.87 24.42 -0.76
C ASP A 160 8.05 25.38 -0.54
N VAL A 161 9.00 25.44 -1.49
CA VAL A 161 10.08 26.43 -1.53
C VAL A 161 9.53 27.87 -1.47
N LEU A 162 8.40 28.17 -2.13
CA LEU A 162 7.76 29.49 -2.05
C LEU A 162 7.26 29.78 -0.62
N VAL A 163 6.69 28.78 0.05
CA VAL A 163 6.19 28.90 1.42
C VAL A 163 7.35 29.12 2.37
N CYS A 164 8.43 28.35 2.24
CA CYS A 164 9.69 28.52 2.97
C CYS A 164 10.27 29.93 2.82
N ALA A 165 10.30 30.49 1.60
CA ALA A 165 10.78 31.85 1.35
C ALA A 165 9.95 32.91 2.08
N VAL A 166 8.62 32.81 2.02
CA VAL A 166 7.71 33.78 2.65
C VAL A 166 7.69 33.64 4.17
N VAL A 167 7.83 32.42 4.71
CA VAL A 167 8.02 32.17 6.16
C VAL A 167 9.31 32.85 6.64
N LEU A 168 10.45 32.61 5.98
CA LEU A 168 11.70 33.28 6.34
C LEU A 168 11.66 34.80 6.14
N TRP A 169 10.94 35.30 5.14
CA TRP A 169 10.77 36.74 4.92
C TRP A 169 9.92 37.37 6.04
N THR A 170 8.87 36.69 6.49
CA THR A 170 8.09 37.07 7.68
C THR A 170 8.98 37.12 8.92
N LEU A 171 9.80 36.08 9.14
CA LEU A 171 10.77 36.04 10.25
C LEU A 171 11.80 37.18 10.18
N TYR A 172 12.30 37.50 8.99
CA TYR A 172 13.21 38.62 8.75
C TYR A 172 12.57 39.97 9.11
N LEU A 173 11.33 40.21 8.68
CA LEU A 173 10.59 41.43 9.00
C LEU A 173 10.33 41.55 10.51
N LEU A 174 9.99 40.44 11.20
CA LEU A 174 9.86 40.40 12.66
C LEU A 174 11.20 40.70 13.37
N MET A 175 12.30 40.07 12.94
CA MET A 175 13.64 40.28 13.50
C MET A 175 14.16 41.71 13.28
N ARG A 176 13.70 42.42 12.23
CA ARG A 176 13.97 43.87 12.04
C ARG A 176 12.96 44.78 12.75
N ASN A 177 12.09 44.26 13.62
CA ASN A 177 11.01 45.00 14.29
C ASN A 177 10.02 45.68 13.32
N GLN A 178 9.94 45.20 12.07
CA GLN A 178 9.00 45.66 11.03
C GLN A 178 7.70 44.83 11.08
N TRP A 179 7.15 44.70 12.30
CA TRP A 179 6.06 43.78 12.62
C TRP A 179 4.76 44.02 11.83
N TRP A 180 4.50 45.26 11.39
CA TRP A 180 3.34 45.60 10.56
C TRP A 180 3.49 45.09 9.11
N LEU A 181 4.69 45.16 8.53
CA LEU A 181 5.01 44.51 7.24
C LEU A 181 4.97 42.99 7.38
N ALA A 182 5.47 42.46 8.50
CA ALA A 182 5.39 41.03 8.78
C ALA A 182 3.94 40.54 8.82
N ALA A 183 3.03 41.25 9.50
CA ALA A 183 1.60 40.92 9.53
C ALA A 183 0.98 40.87 8.12
N LEU A 184 1.31 41.84 7.27
CA LEU A 184 0.84 41.93 5.90
C LEU A 184 1.36 40.77 5.03
N VAL A 185 2.66 40.49 5.06
CA VAL A 185 3.29 39.39 4.29
C VAL A 185 2.80 38.02 4.78
N TYR A 186 2.63 37.87 6.10
CA TYR A 186 2.14 36.65 6.73
C TYR A 186 0.68 36.33 6.34
N GLY A 187 -0.18 37.37 6.34
CA GLY A 187 -1.58 37.26 5.94
C GLY A 187 -1.76 37.09 4.43
N LEU A 188 -1.15 37.94 3.60
CA LEU A 188 -1.31 37.92 2.14
C LEU A 188 -0.65 36.71 1.47
N LEU A 189 0.48 36.22 1.98
CA LEU A 189 1.30 35.25 1.28
C LEU A 189 1.56 33.98 2.10
N ALA A 190 1.99 34.08 3.36
CA ALA A 190 2.46 32.89 4.09
C ALA A 190 1.35 31.85 4.30
N VAL A 191 0.23 32.28 4.89
CA VAL A 191 -0.93 31.40 5.17
C VAL A 191 -1.77 31.16 3.91
N HIS A 192 -1.71 32.05 2.91
CA HIS A 192 -2.43 31.87 1.63
C HIS A 192 -1.76 30.84 0.71
N LEU A 193 -0.43 30.78 0.63
CA LEU A 193 0.27 29.80 -0.21
C LEU A 193 0.07 28.35 0.29
N LYS A 194 0.07 28.15 1.62
CA LYS A 194 -0.25 26.89 2.29
C LYS A 194 -0.69 27.23 3.71
N LEU A 195 -1.71 26.57 4.27
CA LEU A 195 -2.28 26.98 5.56
C LEU A 195 -1.34 26.84 6.77
N TYR A 196 -0.37 25.92 6.71
CA TYR A 196 0.41 25.49 7.87
C TYR A 196 1.14 26.60 8.66
N PRO A 197 1.64 27.72 8.08
CA PRO A 197 2.35 28.74 8.85
C PRO A 197 1.49 29.43 9.91
N ILE A 198 0.17 29.25 9.91
CA ILE A 198 -0.75 29.73 10.96
C ILE A 198 -0.34 29.25 12.37
N ILE A 199 0.37 28.11 12.47
CA ILE A 199 0.92 27.60 13.75
C ILE A 199 1.88 28.57 14.44
N TYR A 200 2.47 29.51 13.71
CA TYR A 200 3.37 30.51 14.27
C TYR A 200 2.63 31.67 14.97
N LEU A 201 1.35 31.91 14.66
CA LEU A 201 0.60 33.08 15.15
C LEU A 201 0.63 33.25 16.68
N PRO A 202 0.49 32.19 17.51
CA PRO A 202 0.63 32.32 18.97
C PRO A 202 2.01 32.81 19.39
N SER A 203 3.09 32.30 18.76
CA SER A 203 4.47 32.72 19.07
C SER A 203 4.73 34.18 18.69
N VAL A 204 4.15 34.66 17.57
CA VAL A 204 4.30 36.05 17.12
C VAL A 204 3.51 37.01 18.02
N TYR A 205 2.27 36.64 18.38
CA TYR A 205 1.48 37.40 19.34
C TYR A 205 2.23 37.55 20.67
N LEU A 206 2.79 36.45 21.19
CA LEU A 206 3.56 36.45 22.44
C LEU A 206 4.87 37.25 22.33
N SER A 207 5.65 37.11 21.26
CA SER A 207 6.91 37.88 21.10
C SER A 207 6.70 39.40 21.04
N LEU A 208 5.52 39.86 20.59
CA LEU A 208 5.17 41.28 20.54
C LEU A 208 4.71 41.87 21.88
N SER A 209 4.47 41.02 22.89
CA SER A 209 3.78 41.40 24.14
C SER A 209 4.65 42.04 25.23
N ASN A 210 5.98 42.07 25.06
CA ASN A 210 6.95 42.45 26.11
C ASN A 210 6.78 41.64 27.43
N VAL A 211 6.17 40.46 27.36
CA VAL A 211 6.17 39.46 28.42
C VAL A 211 7.55 38.79 28.47
N SER A 212 7.92 38.28 29.63
CA SER A 212 9.01 37.32 29.78
C SER A 212 8.61 36.21 30.74
N LEU A 213 9.16 35.01 30.57
CA LEU A 213 8.89 33.86 31.46
C LEU A 213 9.32 34.08 32.93
N SER A 214 10.07 35.16 33.22
CA SER A 214 10.46 35.58 34.57
C SER A 214 9.44 36.50 35.25
N SER A 215 8.37 36.92 34.56
CA SER A 215 7.28 37.70 35.16
C SER A 215 6.31 36.80 35.92
N GLY A 216 5.84 37.24 37.08
CA GLY A 216 4.83 36.51 37.85
C GLY A 216 3.50 36.43 37.09
N TRP A 217 2.74 35.33 37.25
CA TRP A 217 1.54 35.02 36.46
C TRP A 217 0.53 36.17 36.30
N ILE A 218 0.37 37.03 37.31
CA ILE A 218 -0.51 38.21 37.27
C ILE A 218 0.04 39.31 36.35
N ASP A 219 1.36 39.57 36.37
CA ASP A 219 2.02 40.51 35.46
C ASP A 219 2.07 39.94 34.03
N TYR A 220 2.37 38.64 33.89
CA TYR A 220 2.27 37.89 32.63
C TYR A 220 0.89 38.08 31.98
N GLY A 221 -0.19 37.80 32.73
CA GLY A 221 -1.57 37.95 32.26
C GLY A 221 -1.95 39.40 31.94
N LYS A 222 -1.56 40.37 32.77
CA LYS A 222 -1.78 41.80 32.51
C LYS A 222 -1.12 42.25 31.21
N ARG A 223 0.16 41.91 31.02
CA ARG A 223 0.91 42.25 29.79
C ARG A 223 0.29 41.61 28.55
N LEU A 224 -0.12 40.35 28.65
CA LEU A 224 -0.80 39.60 27.58
C LEU A 224 -2.11 40.28 27.14
N ILE A 225 -2.90 40.77 28.09
CA ILE A 225 -4.15 41.53 27.86
C ILE A 225 -3.87 42.95 27.36
N SER A 226 -2.77 43.59 27.78
CA SER A 226 -2.35 44.92 27.29
C SER A 226 -1.55 44.89 25.98
N ASN A 227 -1.48 43.74 25.29
CA ASN A 227 -0.65 43.52 24.10
C ASN A 227 -1.22 44.19 22.83
N THR A 228 -1.29 45.53 22.83
CA THR A 228 -1.79 46.34 21.71
C THR A 228 -1.09 46.01 20.39
N LYS A 229 0.23 45.78 20.40
CA LYS A 229 0.99 45.35 19.22
C LYS A 229 0.51 44.00 18.67
N GLY A 230 0.31 43.01 19.54
CA GLY A 230 -0.21 41.69 19.16
C GLY A 230 -1.63 41.77 18.59
N TYR A 231 -2.52 42.56 19.20
CA TYR A 231 -3.88 42.76 18.67
C TYR A 231 -3.87 43.47 17.29
N ILE A 232 -3.04 44.50 17.11
CA ILE A 232 -2.90 45.19 15.81
C ILE A 232 -2.26 44.25 14.77
N PHE A 233 -1.27 43.43 15.15
CA PHE A 233 -0.69 42.41 14.27
C PHE A 233 -1.75 41.41 13.81
N VAL A 234 -2.55 40.85 14.73
CA VAL A 234 -3.65 39.94 14.43
C VAL A 234 -4.68 40.61 13.52
N LEU A 235 -5.05 41.86 13.78
CA LEU A 235 -6.02 42.61 12.96
C LEU A 235 -5.52 42.81 11.52
N ILE A 236 -4.26 43.20 11.32
CA ILE A 236 -3.65 43.36 9.98
C ILE A 236 -3.57 42.00 9.27
N PHE A 237 -3.09 40.96 9.98
CA PHE A 237 -3.03 39.59 9.49
C PHE A 237 -4.39 39.08 9.02
N SER A 238 -5.41 39.11 9.88
CA SER A 238 -6.75 38.62 9.57
C SER A 238 -7.43 39.44 8.48
N SER A 239 -7.28 40.76 8.46
CA SER A 239 -7.87 41.62 7.41
C SER A 239 -7.27 41.33 6.04
N SER A 240 -5.94 41.16 5.96
CA SER A 240 -5.23 40.89 4.71
C SER A 240 -5.46 39.46 4.20
N LEU A 241 -5.45 38.47 5.09
CA LEU A 241 -5.87 37.09 4.81
C LEU A 241 -7.31 37.08 4.24
N LEU A 242 -8.26 37.69 4.95
CA LEU A 242 -9.68 37.73 4.55
C LEU A 242 -9.91 38.47 3.23
N THR A 243 -9.17 39.56 2.97
CA THR A 243 -9.27 40.31 1.70
C THR A 243 -8.99 39.40 0.50
N LEU A 244 -7.92 38.61 0.53
CA LEU A 244 -7.60 37.66 -0.54
C LEU A 244 -8.55 36.46 -0.58
N VAL A 245 -9.06 35.98 0.57
CA VAL A 245 -10.13 34.96 0.58
C VAL A 245 -11.38 35.46 -0.13
N ILE A 246 -11.80 36.70 0.12
CA ILE A 246 -12.95 37.33 -0.55
C ILE A 246 -12.69 37.49 -2.06
N ILE A 247 -11.50 37.94 -2.46
CA ILE A 247 -11.12 38.07 -3.88
C ILE A 247 -11.19 36.72 -4.61
N PHE A 248 -10.58 35.66 -4.06
CA PHE A 248 -10.62 34.34 -4.70
C PHE A 248 -12.00 33.68 -4.62
N TYR A 249 -12.81 33.97 -3.60
CA TYR A 249 -14.21 33.55 -3.55
C TYR A 249 -15.06 34.23 -4.64
N MET A 250 -14.88 35.54 -4.89
CA MET A 250 -15.57 36.24 -5.98
C MET A 250 -15.16 35.72 -7.36
N LEU A 251 -13.93 35.22 -7.53
CA LEU A 251 -13.43 34.69 -8.80
C LEU A 251 -13.81 33.21 -9.04
N TYR A 252 -13.89 32.38 -8.00
CA TYR A 252 -13.99 30.92 -8.14
C TYR A 252 -15.08 30.25 -7.28
N GLY A 253 -15.79 30.99 -6.43
CA GLY A 253 -16.92 30.51 -5.63
C GLY A 253 -16.59 29.44 -4.59
N MET A 254 -17.58 28.61 -4.25
CA MET A 254 -17.44 27.52 -3.28
C MET A 254 -16.32 26.49 -3.58
N PRO A 255 -15.99 26.14 -4.85
CA PRO A 255 -14.83 25.29 -5.15
C PRO A 255 -13.52 25.76 -4.50
N TYR A 256 -13.24 27.07 -4.47
CA TYR A 256 -12.06 27.60 -3.77
C TYR A 256 -12.09 27.31 -2.26
N ILE A 257 -13.23 27.56 -1.61
CA ILE A 257 -13.41 27.33 -0.17
C ILE A 257 -13.29 25.85 0.18
N ASN A 258 -13.91 24.98 -0.62
CA ASN A 258 -13.88 23.54 -0.40
C ASN A 258 -12.48 22.97 -0.57
N GLU A 259 -11.81 23.28 -1.68
CA GLU A 259 -10.59 22.58 -2.12
C GLU A 259 -9.29 23.20 -1.59
N ALA A 260 -9.23 24.52 -1.41
CA ALA A 260 -8.03 25.20 -0.93
C ALA A 260 -8.04 25.43 0.59
N LEU A 261 -9.21 25.47 1.25
CA LEU A 261 -9.35 25.76 2.68
C LEU A 261 -9.87 24.56 3.47
N LEU A 262 -11.12 24.14 3.22
CA LEU A 262 -11.79 23.13 4.06
C LEU A 262 -11.18 21.73 3.92
N TYR A 263 -10.70 21.36 2.73
CA TYR A 263 -10.07 20.05 2.45
C TYR A 263 -9.03 19.67 3.51
N HIS A 264 -8.16 20.60 3.88
CA HIS A 264 -7.05 20.35 4.80
C HIS A 264 -7.48 20.11 6.26
N LEU A 265 -8.74 20.37 6.62
CA LEU A 265 -9.32 20.04 7.92
C LEU A 265 -9.80 18.58 7.96
N TYR A 266 -10.59 18.17 6.97
CA TYR A 266 -11.20 16.84 6.91
C TYR A 266 -10.30 15.76 6.27
N ARG A 267 -9.20 16.14 5.61
CA ARG A 267 -8.22 15.22 4.99
C ARG A 267 -7.80 14.05 5.90
N THR A 268 -7.88 12.83 5.38
CA THR A 268 -7.47 11.58 6.04
C THR A 268 -6.72 10.70 5.03
N ASP A 269 -5.40 10.91 4.91
CA ASP A 269 -4.58 10.14 3.99
C ASP A 269 -4.23 8.78 4.60
N THR A 270 -4.74 7.70 4.02
CA THR A 270 -4.50 6.30 4.45
C THR A 270 -3.32 5.64 3.74
N ARG A 271 -2.81 6.26 2.67
CA ARG A 271 -1.59 5.86 1.93
C ARG A 271 -0.57 7.00 1.97
N HIS A 272 0.69 6.72 1.62
CA HIS A 272 1.77 7.72 1.53
C HIS A 272 2.04 8.53 2.82
N ASN A 273 1.66 8.00 3.98
CA ASN A 273 1.58 8.71 5.25
C ASN A 273 2.51 8.09 6.31
N PHE A 274 3.50 8.86 6.77
CA PHE A 274 4.47 8.50 7.81
C PHE A 274 3.89 8.53 9.24
N SER A 275 2.63 8.93 9.40
CA SER A 275 1.99 9.07 10.71
C SER A 275 1.31 7.76 11.15
N PRO A 276 1.55 7.23 12.37
CA PRO A 276 0.92 6.01 12.88
C PRO A 276 -0.62 6.01 12.82
N TYR A 277 -1.26 7.18 12.75
CA TYR A 277 -2.70 7.31 12.58
C TYR A 277 -3.21 6.80 11.22
N PHE A 278 -2.36 6.63 10.19
CA PHE A 278 -2.80 6.17 8.86
C PHE A 278 -3.52 4.82 8.94
N TYR A 279 -3.00 3.87 9.74
CA TYR A 279 -3.53 2.51 9.83
C TYR A 279 -4.87 2.48 10.59
N LEU A 280 -5.00 3.29 11.64
CA LEU A 280 -6.27 3.46 12.36
C LEU A 280 -7.33 4.12 11.46
N LEU A 281 -6.95 5.10 10.63
CA LEU A 281 -7.85 5.73 9.66
C LEU A 281 -8.20 4.80 8.48
N TYR A 282 -7.31 3.87 8.12
CA TYR A 282 -7.54 2.83 7.12
C TYR A 282 -8.57 1.80 7.62
N LEU A 283 -8.36 1.23 8.81
CA LEU A 283 -9.30 0.30 9.43
C LEU A 283 -10.66 0.96 9.71
N ALA A 284 -10.68 2.26 10.06
CA ALA A 284 -11.89 3.04 10.28
C ALA A 284 -12.54 3.61 9.00
N ALA A 285 -12.03 3.32 7.80
CA ALA A 285 -12.50 3.94 6.55
C ALA A 285 -14.01 3.72 6.30
N ASN A 286 -14.52 2.54 6.67
CA ASN A 286 -15.93 2.18 6.54
C ASN A 286 -16.85 2.83 7.60
N ASN A 287 -16.31 3.52 8.60
CA ASN A 287 -17.10 4.20 9.64
C ASN A 287 -16.66 5.66 9.82
N ALA A 288 -17.40 6.56 9.17
CA ALA A 288 -17.16 8.00 9.19
C ALA A 288 -17.16 8.62 10.60
N GLN A 289 -17.94 8.09 11.54
CA GLN A 289 -17.96 8.60 12.93
C GLN A 289 -16.66 8.27 13.67
N ILE A 290 -16.17 7.03 13.51
CA ILE A 290 -14.91 6.58 14.12
C ILE A 290 -13.72 7.30 13.46
N SER A 291 -13.70 7.42 12.13
CA SER A 291 -12.64 8.14 11.39
C SER A 291 -12.58 9.63 11.76
N TRP A 292 -13.74 10.28 11.96
CA TRP A 292 -13.81 11.65 12.49
C TRP A 292 -13.29 11.75 13.93
N LEU A 293 -13.68 10.82 14.80
CA LEU A 293 -13.22 10.79 16.20
C LEU A 293 -11.71 10.58 16.31
N ILE A 294 -11.13 9.65 15.54
CA ILE A 294 -9.68 9.45 15.44
C ILE A 294 -8.98 10.73 14.94
N SER A 295 -9.52 11.36 13.89
CA SER A 295 -8.99 12.63 13.36
C SER A 295 -9.00 13.76 14.40
N PHE A 296 -10.04 13.85 15.22
CA PHE A 296 -10.15 14.85 16.28
C PHE A 296 -9.18 14.55 17.44
N CYS A 297 -9.13 13.30 17.90
CA CYS A 297 -8.23 12.87 18.98
C CYS A 297 -6.75 13.07 18.61
N ALA A 298 -6.36 12.85 17.34
CA ALA A 298 -5.01 13.09 16.85
C ALA A 298 -4.59 14.58 16.87
N PHE A 299 -5.55 15.50 16.71
CA PHE A 299 -5.32 16.95 16.67
C PHE A 299 -5.03 17.55 18.07
N ILE A 300 -5.62 16.99 19.12
CA ILE A 300 -5.49 17.48 20.51
C ILE A 300 -4.01 17.55 20.99
N PRO A 301 -3.18 16.49 20.91
CA PRO A 301 -1.78 16.56 21.36
C PRO A 301 -0.95 17.51 20.49
N GLN A 302 -1.19 17.53 19.17
CA GLN A 302 -0.50 18.41 18.23
C GLN A 302 -0.69 19.89 18.60
N VAL A 303 -1.94 20.34 18.77
CA VAL A 303 -2.27 21.72 19.16
C VAL A 303 -1.77 22.06 20.56
N SER A 304 -1.93 21.14 21.52
CA SER A 304 -1.49 21.34 22.90
C SER A 304 0.02 21.61 22.99
N LEU A 305 0.82 20.84 22.24
CA LEU A 305 2.27 21.03 22.15
C LEU A 305 2.63 22.34 21.43
N ILE A 306 1.98 22.68 20.32
CA ILE A 306 2.20 23.94 19.58
C ILE A 306 1.97 25.16 20.48
N ILE A 307 0.87 25.18 21.23
CA ILE A 307 0.55 26.27 22.17
C ILE A 307 1.59 26.32 23.30
N TYR A 308 1.92 25.18 23.91
CA TYR A 308 2.94 25.11 24.97
C TYR A 308 4.32 25.60 24.49
N LEU A 309 4.74 25.22 23.29
CA LEU A 309 6.01 25.66 22.70
C LEU A 309 6.05 27.16 22.44
N ALA A 310 4.96 27.75 21.93
CA ALA A 310 4.84 29.19 21.77
C ALA A 310 4.99 29.92 23.12
N PHE A 311 4.27 29.48 24.15
CA PHE A 311 4.43 30.01 25.51
C PHE A 311 5.87 29.85 26.02
N ARG A 312 6.53 28.71 25.79
CA ARG A 312 7.86 28.40 26.32
C ARG A 312 9.03 29.08 25.57
N PHE A 313 8.90 29.39 24.27
CA PHE A 313 10.02 29.78 23.42
C PHE A 313 9.83 31.08 22.59
N HIS A 314 8.72 31.82 22.73
CA HIS A 314 8.49 33.08 22.01
C HIS A 314 9.59 34.15 22.11
N ASP A 315 10.41 34.13 23.18
CA ASP A 315 11.63 34.95 23.32
C ASP A 315 12.64 34.75 22.16
N ASP A 316 12.59 33.61 21.48
CA ASP A 316 13.51 33.18 20.42
C ASP A 316 12.74 32.58 19.23
N LEU A 317 12.15 33.46 18.42
CA LEU A 317 11.29 33.10 17.29
C LEU A 317 11.91 32.05 16.33
N PRO A 318 13.19 32.15 15.89
CA PRO A 318 13.80 31.12 15.03
C PRO A 318 13.76 29.71 15.62
N PHE A 319 14.13 29.55 16.90
CA PHE A 319 14.09 28.25 17.56
C PHE A 319 12.66 27.81 17.86
N CYS A 320 11.81 28.74 18.33
CA CYS A 320 10.40 28.48 18.56
C CYS A 320 9.72 27.92 17.31
N TRP A 321 9.94 28.54 16.15
CA TRP A 321 9.37 28.10 14.87
C TRP A 321 9.94 26.75 14.45
N LEU A 322 11.26 26.50 14.58
CA LEU A 322 11.85 25.20 14.27
C LEU A 322 11.15 24.06 15.02
N ILE A 323 11.04 24.19 16.35
CA ILE A 323 10.47 23.13 17.19
C ILE A 323 8.94 23.03 17.00
N THR A 324 8.26 24.15 16.82
CA THR A 324 6.80 24.18 16.53
C THR A 324 6.50 23.46 15.21
N THR A 325 7.32 23.66 14.17
CA THR A 325 7.15 22.98 12.88
C THR A 325 7.52 21.50 12.95
N ALA A 326 8.60 21.14 13.65
CA ALA A 326 8.98 19.75 13.86
C ALA A 326 7.84 18.98 14.59
N VAL A 327 7.30 19.53 15.68
CA VAL A 327 6.14 18.97 16.38
C VAL A 327 4.89 18.94 15.49
N PHE A 328 4.58 20.01 14.76
CA PHE A 328 3.44 20.04 13.86
C PHE A 328 3.49 18.94 12.81
N VAL A 329 4.66 18.66 12.24
CA VAL A 329 4.83 17.57 11.25
C VAL A 329 4.80 16.19 11.93
N SER A 330 5.54 15.98 13.02
CA SER A 330 5.61 14.67 13.67
C SER A 330 4.29 14.21 14.30
N PHE A 331 3.52 15.13 14.90
CA PHE A 331 2.26 14.80 15.59
C PHE A 331 1.01 15.02 14.71
N ASN A 332 1.17 15.16 13.39
CA ASN A 332 0.03 15.29 12.47
C ASN A 332 -0.64 13.93 12.21
N LYS A 333 -1.96 13.91 11.95
CA LYS A 333 -2.65 12.73 11.39
C LYS A 333 -2.20 12.39 9.97
N VAL A 334 -1.68 13.37 9.23
CA VAL A 334 -1.09 13.20 7.89
C VAL A 334 0.33 13.78 7.90
N CYS A 335 1.33 12.93 7.69
CA CYS A 335 2.73 13.31 7.57
C CYS A 335 3.29 12.79 6.24
N THR A 336 3.72 13.68 5.36
CA THR A 336 4.26 13.33 4.04
C THR A 336 5.67 13.90 3.87
N SER A 337 6.50 13.29 3.02
CA SER A 337 7.92 13.63 2.89
C SER A 337 8.21 15.08 2.49
N GLN A 338 7.32 15.70 1.70
CA GLN A 338 7.38 17.13 1.36
C GLN A 338 7.42 18.03 2.61
N TYR A 339 6.76 17.65 3.71
CA TYR A 339 6.66 18.47 4.92
C TYR A 339 8.00 18.64 5.66
N PHE A 340 8.98 17.78 5.37
CA PHE A 340 10.30 17.83 6.03
C PHE A 340 11.08 19.11 5.68
N ILE A 341 10.85 19.72 4.51
CA ILE A 341 11.50 20.97 4.12
C ILE A 341 11.12 22.13 5.05
N TRP A 342 9.91 22.12 5.64
CA TRP A 342 9.38 23.21 6.45
C TRP A 342 10.21 23.47 7.72
N TYR A 343 10.67 22.42 8.41
CA TYR A 343 11.57 22.57 9.57
C TYR A 343 13.05 22.60 9.17
N ILE A 344 13.45 21.92 8.08
CA ILE A 344 14.82 22.03 7.55
C ILE A 344 15.15 23.47 7.15
N CYS A 345 14.18 24.22 6.63
CA CYS A 345 14.26 25.66 6.34
C CYS A 345 14.56 26.53 7.57
N LEU A 346 14.26 26.04 8.79
CA LEU A 346 14.49 26.79 10.02
C LEU A 346 15.80 26.39 10.72
N LEU A 347 16.42 25.26 10.35
CA LEU A 347 17.71 24.82 10.90
C LEU A 347 18.85 25.87 10.72
N PRO A 348 19.08 26.49 9.54
CA PRO A 348 20.21 27.39 9.34
C PRO A 348 20.18 28.64 10.22
N ILE A 349 18.98 29.10 10.60
CA ILE A 349 18.77 30.27 11.45
C ILE A 349 18.72 29.89 12.94
N ALA A 350 18.04 28.80 13.29
CA ALA A 350 17.90 28.31 14.68
C ALA A 350 19.19 27.71 15.27
N GLN A 351 20.17 27.30 14.45
CA GLN A 351 21.48 26.79 14.91
C GLN A 351 22.32 27.82 15.73
N ARG A 352 21.88 29.09 15.80
CA ARG A 352 22.48 30.11 16.68
C ARG A 352 22.10 29.87 18.15
N SER A 353 20.87 29.47 18.40
CA SER A 353 20.28 29.34 19.73
C SER A 353 20.47 27.96 20.35
N ILE A 354 20.81 26.96 19.52
CA ILE A 354 21.28 25.65 19.98
C ILE A 354 22.75 25.79 20.34
N GLU A 355 23.14 25.48 21.58
CA GLU A 355 24.52 25.70 22.03
C GLU A 355 25.48 24.62 21.50
N ILE A 356 25.80 24.73 20.21
CA ILE A 356 27.04 24.16 19.64
C ILE A 356 28.20 25.05 20.11
N ASN A 357 28.46 25.02 21.42
CA ASN A 357 29.81 25.16 21.94
C ASN A 357 30.57 23.89 21.51
N ILE A 358 31.85 24.06 21.16
CA ILE A 358 32.73 23.03 20.54
C ILE A 358 33.08 21.87 21.52
N LEU A 359 32.38 21.78 22.65
CA LEU A 359 32.58 20.85 23.76
C LEU A 359 31.32 20.07 24.16
N GLN A 360 30.13 20.33 23.58
CA GLN A 360 28.86 19.70 24.04
C GLN A 360 27.92 19.17 22.96
N ILE A 361 28.08 19.54 21.69
CA ILE A 361 27.65 18.69 20.58
C ILE A 361 28.94 18.23 19.91
N SER A 362 29.26 16.94 20.02
CA SER A 362 30.23 16.36 19.10
C SER A 362 29.63 16.40 17.69
N THR A 363 30.44 16.70 16.67
CA THR A 363 29.98 16.58 15.27
C THR A 363 29.43 15.17 14.98
N VAL A 364 29.94 14.16 15.69
CA VAL A 364 29.44 12.78 15.69
C VAL A 364 27.99 12.68 16.16
N GLU A 365 27.56 13.42 17.18
CA GLU A 365 26.16 13.39 17.67
C GLU A 365 25.19 14.04 16.67
N ALA A 366 25.59 15.16 16.07
CA ALA A 366 24.78 15.81 15.05
C ALA A 366 24.64 14.91 13.80
N VAL A 367 25.74 14.30 13.37
CA VAL A 367 25.75 13.31 12.29
C VAL A 367 24.91 12.07 12.66
N TYR A 368 25.00 11.58 13.90
CA TYR A 368 24.19 10.46 14.38
C TYR A 368 22.69 10.77 14.34
N LEU A 369 22.26 11.95 14.80
CA LEU A 369 20.84 12.35 14.71
C LEU A 369 20.36 12.49 13.26
N ILE A 370 21.21 12.96 12.35
CA ILE A 370 20.90 13.04 10.91
C ILE A 370 20.82 11.63 10.29
N ILE A 371 21.75 10.73 10.59
CA ILE A 371 21.72 9.33 10.13
C ILE A 371 20.47 8.63 10.67
N LEU A 372 20.15 8.79 11.94
CA LEU A 372 18.95 8.23 12.56
C LEU A 372 17.67 8.73 11.88
N TRP A 373 17.62 10.03 11.55
CA TRP A 373 16.49 10.62 10.81
C TRP A 373 16.35 10.04 9.38
N PHE A 374 17.45 9.78 8.68
CA PHE A 374 17.43 9.08 7.39
C PHE A 374 17.05 7.60 7.51
N LEU A 375 17.55 6.89 8.53
CA LEU A 375 17.19 5.50 8.80
C LEU A 375 15.69 5.35 9.05
N GLY A 376 15.09 6.24 9.86
CA GLY A 376 13.65 6.24 10.09
C GLY A 376 12.81 6.42 8.81
N GLN A 377 13.34 7.11 7.80
CA GLN A 377 12.71 7.18 6.47
C GLN A 377 12.96 5.92 5.65
N ALA A 378 14.18 5.37 5.64
CA ALA A 378 14.52 4.15 4.90
C ALA A 378 13.70 2.93 5.36
N PHE A 379 13.54 2.75 6.67
CA PHE A 379 12.70 1.69 7.25
C PHE A 379 11.20 1.86 6.93
N TRP A 380 10.73 3.07 6.64
CA TRP A 380 9.35 3.31 6.20
C TRP A 380 9.19 3.10 4.68
N LEU A 381 10.15 3.60 3.89
CA LEU A 381 10.13 3.53 2.43
C LEU A 381 10.26 2.09 1.90
N TYR A 382 10.98 1.21 2.58
CA TYR A 382 11.14 -0.19 2.15
C TYR A 382 9.81 -0.98 2.11
N PRO A 383 9.03 -1.12 3.21
CA PRO A 383 7.73 -1.78 3.14
C PRO A 383 6.73 -0.99 2.29
N ALA A 384 6.75 0.35 2.32
CA ALA A 384 5.88 1.15 1.46
C ALA A 384 6.12 0.92 -0.05
N TYR A 385 7.37 0.64 -0.44
CA TYR A 385 7.71 0.22 -1.80
C TYR A 385 7.16 -1.18 -2.13
N LEU A 386 7.33 -2.15 -1.22
CA LEU A 386 6.76 -3.50 -1.39
C LEU A 386 5.23 -3.47 -1.52
N PHE A 387 4.55 -2.58 -0.80
CA PHE A 387 3.11 -2.37 -0.92
C PHE A 387 2.71 -1.70 -2.25
N GLU A 388 3.15 -0.47 -2.53
CA GLU A 388 2.66 0.29 -3.68
C GLU A 388 3.21 -0.19 -5.03
N PHE A 389 4.40 -0.84 -5.07
CA PHE A 389 5.06 -1.29 -6.31
C PHE A 389 5.16 -2.81 -6.49
N GLN A 390 5.05 -3.62 -5.44
CA GLN A 390 5.07 -5.10 -5.55
C GLN A 390 3.75 -5.76 -5.14
N GLY A 391 2.76 -4.98 -4.65
CA GLY A 391 1.44 -5.48 -4.27
C GLY A 391 1.42 -6.35 -3.01
N LEU A 392 2.51 -6.41 -2.25
CA LEU A 392 2.61 -7.21 -1.03
C LEU A 392 1.96 -6.49 0.15
N ASP A 393 1.07 -7.15 0.89
CA ASP A 393 0.58 -6.58 2.14
C ASP A 393 1.75 -6.44 3.14
N THR A 394 2.01 -5.19 3.49
CA THR A 394 2.98 -4.83 4.52
C THR A 394 2.41 -3.75 5.46
N PHE A 395 1.08 -3.59 5.53
CA PHE A 395 0.41 -2.53 6.31
C PHE A 395 0.91 -2.47 7.76
N TYR A 396 1.10 -3.63 8.41
CA TYR A 396 1.66 -3.73 9.76
C TYR A 396 3.12 -3.25 9.84
N LEU A 397 3.96 -3.56 8.84
CA LEU A 397 5.35 -3.11 8.79
C LEU A 397 5.44 -1.59 8.54
N ILE A 398 4.59 -1.04 7.66
CA ILE A 398 4.49 0.41 7.43
C ILE A 398 4.04 1.12 8.73
N TRP A 399 3.12 0.53 9.49
CA TRP A 399 2.69 1.04 10.80
C TRP A 399 3.80 0.99 11.86
N LEU A 400 4.51 -0.13 11.99
CA LEU A 400 5.65 -0.27 12.90
C LEU A 400 6.77 0.73 12.57
N SER A 401 7.11 0.89 11.28
CA SER A 401 8.07 1.89 10.82
C SER A 401 7.58 3.33 11.02
N SER A 402 6.27 3.59 10.99
CA SER A 402 5.69 4.89 11.32
C SER A 402 5.84 5.21 12.82
N LEU A 403 5.65 4.22 13.70
CA LEU A 403 5.92 4.36 15.14
C LEU A 403 7.42 4.63 15.41
N PHE A 404 8.31 3.90 14.73
CA PHE A 404 9.75 4.10 14.81
C PHE A 404 10.17 5.50 14.33
N PHE A 405 9.60 5.97 13.21
CA PHE A 405 9.81 7.33 12.71
C PHE A 405 9.32 8.40 13.70
N LEU A 406 8.14 8.23 14.30
CA LEU A 406 7.64 9.14 15.34
C LEU A 406 8.55 9.17 16.57
N ALA A 407 9.05 8.01 17.02
CA ALA A 407 9.99 7.92 18.15
C ALA A 407 11.31 8.65 17.85
N ILE A 408 11.86 8.48 16.63
CA ILE A 408 13.08 9.17 16.18
C ILE A 408 12.89 10.69 16.18
N ASN A 409 11.84 11.20 15.54
CA ASN A 409 11.61 12.66 15.48
C ASN A 409 11.36 13.24 16.88
N THR A 410 10.62 12.53 17.74
CA THR A 410 10.42 12.93 19.14
C THR A 410 11.76 12.97 19.90
N GLY A 411 12.64 11.99 19.68
CA GLY A 411 14.00 11.98 20.23
C GLY A 411 14.84 13.17 19.77
N ILE A 412 14.81 13.50 18.48
CA ILE A 412 15.49 14.67 17.91
C ILE A 412 14.95 15.97 18.52
N ILE A 413 13.62 16.14 18.60
CA ILE A 413 12.97 17.30 19.21
C ILE A 413 13.41 17.47 20.68
N VAL A 414 13.45 16.39 21.47
CA VAL A 414 13.92 16.42 22.86
C VAL A 414 15.41 16.78 22.97
N GLN A 415 16.26 16.30 22.05
CA GLN A 415 17.68 16.68 22.01
C GLN A 415 17.88 18.17 21.66
N LEU A 416 17.11 18.70 20.70
CA LEU A 416 17.15 20.12 20.34
C LEU A 416 16.68 21.01 21.50
N ILE A 417 15.58 20.64 22.17
CA ILE A 417 15.06 21.34 23.36
C ILE A 417 16.07 21.33 24.51
N ARG A 418 16.72 20.19 24.79
CA ARG A 418 17.73 20.08 25.86
C ARG A 418 18.98 20.91 25.62
N ARG A 419 19.31 21.21 24.37
CA ARG A 419 20.52 21.95 23.97
C ARG A 419 20.21 23.39 23.54
N HIS A 420 19.00 23.88 23.80
CA HIS A 420 18.63 25.30 23.64
C HIS A 420 19.31 26.16 24.72
N ASN A 421 19.94 27.25 24.30
CA ASN A 421 20.84 28.05 25.15
C ASN A 421 20.10 29.02 26.10
N CYS A 422 19.15 28.51 26.87
CA CYS A 422 18.33 29.30 27.75
C CYS A 422 19.02 29.54 29.10
N LYS A 423 19.80 30.62 29.22
CA LYS A 423 20.41 31.12 30.48
C LYS A 423 19.39 31.49 31.60
N ARG A 424 18.11 31.11 31.47
CA ARG A 424 16.98 31.45 32.36
C ARG A 424 15.90 30.37 32.41
N SER A 425 16.21 29.15 32.91
CA SER A 425 15.19 28.16 33.30
C SER A 425 15.72 27.10 34.26
N CYS A 426 16.00 27.47 35.52
CA CYS A 426 16.15 26.49 36.60
C CYS A 426 14.76 26.16 37.17
N GLY A 427 14.37 24.87 37.21
CA GLY A 427 13.17 24.41 37.93
C GLY A 427 12.37 23.29 37.28
N ILE A 428 12.40 23.13 35.95
CA ILE A 428 11.51 22.20 35.22
C ILE A 428 12.08 20.77 35.11
N ASP A 429 13.38 20.57 35.36
CA ASP A 429 14.08 19.29 35.20
C ASP A 429 13.43 18.12 35.95
N LYS A 430 12.83 18.38 37.13
CA LYS A 430 12.15 17.35 37.93
C LYS A 430 10.89 16.77 37.26
N TRP A 431 10.26 17.49 36.34
CA TRP A 431 9.09 16.98 35.60
C TRP A 431 9.52 16.18 34.36
N PHE A 432 10.50 16.68 33.59
CA PHE A 432 11.06 15.94 32.46
C PHE A 432 11.84 14.67 32.87
N GLN A 433 12.44 14.63 34.07
CA GLN A 433 13.02 13.40 34.63
C GLN A 433 11.96 12.34 34.99
N ARG A 434 10.69 12.72 35.23
CA ARG A 434 9.59 11.74 35.44
C ARG A 434 9.10 11.16 34.10
N ILE A 435 8.93 11.98 33.07
CA ILE A 435 8.61 11.54 31.70
C ILE A 435 9.65 10.54 31.14
N LYS A 436 10.90 10.64 31.62
CA LYS A 436 11.99 9.71 31.30
C LYS A 436 11.66 8.24 31.64
N VAL A 437 10.79 7.98 32.62
CA VAL A 437 10.29 6.62 32.94
C VAL A 437 9.25 6.17 31.91
N SER A 438 8.34 7.06 31.50
CA SER A 438 7.28 6.76 30.54
C SER A 438 7.79 6.54 29.11
N LEU A 439 8.81 7.30 28.65
CA LEU A 439 9.45 7.01 27.35
C LEU A 439 10.27 5.71 27.38
N GLY A 440 10.88 5.38 28.53
CA GLY A 440 11.51 4.08 28.73
C GLY A 440 10.50 2.93 28.57
N LEU A 441 9.29 3.11 29.11
CA LEU A 441 8.19 2.15 28.96
C LEU A 441 7.78 1.97 27.48
N TYR A 442 7.70 3.05 26.69
CA TYR A 442 7.34 2.97 25.27
C TYR A 442 8.39 2.25 24.42
N VAL A 443 9.69 2.48 24.71
CA VAL A 443 10.79 1.77 24.02
C VAL A 443 10.86 0.30 24.47
N ALA A 444 10.68 0.03 25.77
CA ALA A 444 10.60 -1.34 26.29
C ALA A 444 9.45 -2.12 25.66
N LEU A 445 8.25 -1.51 25.57
CA LEU A 445 7.10 -2.07 24.85
C LEU A 445 7.43 -2.38 23.38
N THR A 446 8.15 -1.52 22.66
CA THR A 446 8.58 -1.88 21.29
C THR A 446 9.59 -3.03 21.23
N THR A 447 10.47 -3.20 22.23
CA THR A 447 11.43 -4.32 22.26
C THR A 447 10.84 -5.64 22.76
N ASP A 448 9.80 -5.62 23.60
CA ASP A 448 9.07 -6.83 24.01
C ASP A 448 7.96 -7.17 23.00
N LEU A 449 7.37 -6.21 22.28
CA LEU A 449 6.59 -6.49 21.07
C LEU A 449 7.44 -7.18 20.01
N LEU A 450 8.72 -6.82 19.88
CA LEU A 450 9.70 -7.54 19.04
C LEU A 450 10.11 -8.93 19.56
N LYS A 451 9.56 -9.39 20.70
CA LYS A 451 9.57 -10.80 21.12
C LYS A 451 8.23 -11.51 20.90
N TYR A 452 7.14 -10.75 20.80
CA TYR A 452 5.83 -11.26 20.36
C TYR A 452 5.68 -11.27 18.84
N THR A 453 6.61 -10.68 18.09
CA THR A 453 6.81 -10.98 16.67
C THR A 453 7.54 -12.31 16.50
N GLU A 454 6.88 -13.41 16.88
CA GLU A 454 6.93 -14.55 15.97
C GLU A 454 6.32 -14.09 14.64
N ILE A 455 6.90 -14.55 13.53
CA ILE A 455 6.41 -14.18 12.21
C ILE A 455 5.11 -14.93 12.03
N TYR A 456 3.99 -14.21 11.94
CA TYR A 456 2.75 -14.73 11.37
C TYR A 456 3.01 -15.08 9.89
N PHE A 457 3.61 -16.25 9.67
CA PHE A 457 3.36 -16.99 8.44
C PHE A 457 1.87 -17.28 8.44
N THR A 458 1.16 -16.67 7.49
CA THR A 458 -0.24 -16.99 7.24
C THR A 458 -0.30 -18.44 6.78
N SER A 459 -0.76 -19.32 7.66
CA SER A 459 -1.12 -20.70 7.35
C SER A 459 -2.16 -20.72 6.23
N MET A 460 -1.95 -21.59 5.23
CA MET A 460 -2.80 -21.64 4.05
C MET A 460 -3.39 -23.04 3.83
N LEU A 461 -4.67 -23.08 3.44
CA LEU A 461 -5.31 -24.27 2.92
C LEU A 461 -5.09 -24.35 1.40
N TYR A 462 -4.36 -25.37 0.96
CA TYR A 462 -4.09 -25.66 -0.45
C TYR A 462 -5.08 -26.70 -0.97
N LEU A 463 -5.80 -26.39 -2.06
CA LEU A 463 -6.57 -27.39 -2.82
C LEU A 463 -5.79 -27.72 -4.10
N VAL A 464 -5.34 -28.97 -4.26
CA VAL A 464 -4.39 -29.36 -5.32
C VAL A 464 -4.96 -30.48 -6.19
N GLY A 465 -5.07 -30.21 -7.48
CA GLY A 465 -5.48 -31.21 -8.47
C GLY A 465 -4.35 -32.19 -8.80
N LEU A 466 -4.62 -33.48 -8.67
CA LEU A 466 -3.71 -34.55 -9.05
C LEU A 466 -3.66 -34.82 -10.57
N GLY A 467 -4.67 -34.35 -11.33
CA GLY A 467 -4.86 -34.77 -12.73
C GLY A 467 -5.56 -36.12 -12.84
N LEU A 468 -5.45 -36.81 -13.97
CA LEU A 468 -6.35 -37.92 -14.33
C LEU A 468 -5.68 -39.29 -14.36
N GLY A 469 -4.43 -39.35 -14.79
CA GLY A 469 -3.66 -40.57 -15.03
C GLY A 469 -2.94 -41.08 -13.78
N ASN A 470 -1.67 -40.70 -13.64
CA ASN A 470 -0.74 -41.28 -12.67
C ASN A 470 -0.18 -40.20 -11.71
N VAL A 471 0.67 -40.59 -10.75
CA VAL A 471 1.22 -39.66 -9.73
C VAL A 471 1.94 -38.45 -10.32
N ASP A 472 2.50 -38.59 -11.53
CA ASP A 472 3.24 -37.57 -12.28
C ASP A 472 2.36 -36.62 -13.12
N ASP A 473 1.04 -36.80 -13.17
CA ASP A 473 0.09 -35.80 -13.69
C ASP A 473 0.06 -34.52 -12.82
N ILE A 474 0.51 -34.57 -11.56
CA ILE A 474 0.49 -33.42 -10.66
C ILE A 474 1.36 -32.27 -11.21
N THR A 475 0.78 -31.07 -11.29
CA THR A 475 1.55 -29.91 -11.76
C THR A 475 2.75 -29.61 -10.85
N VAL A 476 3.81 -29.03 -11.40
CA VAL A 476 5.00 -28.59 -10.62
C VAL A 476 4.60 -27.64 -9.47
N LYS A 477 3.56 -26.82 -9.66
CA LYS A 477 3.00 -25.98 -8.58
C LYS A 477 2.37 -26.84 -7.48
N GLY A 478 1.62 -27.89 -7.84
CA GLY A 478 1.01 -28.83 -6.91
C GLY A 478 2.05 -29.59 -6.08
N MET A 479 3.08 -30.11 -6.74
CA MET A 479 4.23 -30.74 -6.06
C MET A 479 4.88 -29.80 -5.04
N VAL A 480 5.12 -28.54 -5.38
CA VAL A 480 5.70 -27.55 -4.45
C VAL A 480 4.76 -27.24 -3.28
N ALA A 481 3.44 -27.15 -3.51
CA ALA A 481 2.45 -26.96 -2.45
C ALA A 481 2.42 -28.15 -1.48
N VAL A 482 2.36 -29.38 -2.01
CA VAL A 482 2.43 -30.62 -1.21
C VAL A 482 3.73 -30.69 -0.40
N GLN A 483 4.86 -30.30 -0.98
CA GLN A 483 6.15 -30.24 -0.27
C GLN A 483 6.19 -29.17 0.83
N LYS A 484 5.47 -28.04 0.69
CA LYS A 484 5.36 -26.98 1.72
C LYS A 484 4.51 -27.40 2.93
N CYS A 485 3.37 -28.06 2.71
CA CYS A 485 2.37 -28.29 3.76
C CYS A 485 2.83 -29.22 4.90
N SER A 486 2.39 -28.96 6.14
CA SER A 486 2.61 -29.83 7.30
C SER A 486 1.87 -31.16 7.15
N ARG A 487 0.63 -31.11 6.63
CA ARG A 487 -0.29 -32.23 6.44
C ARG A 487 -0.86 -32.28 5.03
N VAL A 488 -1.23 -33.50 4.62
CA VAL A 488 -1.73 -33.81 3.28
C VAL A 488 -2.91 -34.77 3.41
N TYR A 489 -4.11 -34.26 3.09
CA TYR A 489 -5.33 -35.05 2.95
C TYR A 489 -5.49 -35.53 1.51
N LEU A 490 -6.02 -36.73 1.33
CA LEU A 490 -6.47 -37.25 0.03
C LEU A 490 -7.96 -37.48 0.06
N GLU A 491 -8.67 -36.74 -0.80
CA GLU A 491 -10.09 -36.96 -1.04
C GLU A 491 -10.30 -38.28 -1.83
N SER A 492 -11.21 -39.12 -1.36
CA SER A 492 -11.29 -40.54 -1.71
C SER A 492 -12.65 -41.01 -2.27
N TYR A 493 -13.49 -40.09 -2.75
CA TYR A 493 -14.88 -40.36 -3.12
C TYR A 493 -15.38 -39.74 -4.45
N THR A 494 -14.71 -38.74 -5.03
CA THR A 494 -15.14 -38.10 -6.30
C THR A 494 -14.65 -38.82 -7.55
N SER A 495 -13.49 -39.48 -7.50
CA SER A 495 -12.81 -40.09 -8.65
C SER A 495 -11.67 -41.03 -8.19
N ILE A 496 -10.97 -41.66 -9.13
CA ILE A 496 -9.84 -42.58 -8.89
C ILE A 496 -8.70 -42.35 -9.90
N MET A 497 -7.46 -42.61 -9.49
CA MET A 497 -6.28 -42.62 -10.35
C MET A 497 -6.12 -43.96 -11.08
N SER A 498 -5.21 -44.03 -12.06
CA SER A 498 -4.86 -45.27 -12.81
C SER A 498 -4.44 -46.47 -11.95
N PHE A 499 -3.89 -46.22 -10.77
CA PHE A 499 -3.53 -47.24 -9.78
C PHE A 499 -4.61 -47.46 -8.70
N GLY A 500 -5.81 -46.93 -8.91
CA GLY A 500 -6.85 -46.82 -7.90
C GLY A 500 -6.51 -45.80 -6.81
N LEU A 501 -7.06 -45.99 -5.62
CA LEU A 501 -6.78 -45.17 -4.42
C LEU A 501 -5.65 -45.79 -3.57
N ASP A 502 -4.62 -46.37 -4.20
CA ASP A 502 -3.45 -46.90 -3.49
C ASP A 502 -2.57 -45.76 -2.97
N LYS A 503 -2.96 -45.21 -1.80
CA LYS A 503 -2.31 -44.04 -1.19
C LYS A 503 -0.80 -44.20 -1.01
N LYS A 504 -0.30 -45.43 -0.88
CA LYS A 504 1.14 -45.71 -0.72
C LYS A 504 1.98 -45.18 -1.87
N LYS A 505 1.46 -45.21 -3.11
CA LYS A 505 2.17 -44.66 -4.27
C LYS A 505 2.29 -43.15 -4.22
N LEU A 506 1.28 -42.47 -3.69
CA LEU A 506 1.30 -41.03 -3.45
C LEU A 506 2.23 -40.70 -2.26
N GLU A 507 2.20 -41.50 -1.20
CA GLU A 507 3.09 -41.37 -0.03
C GLU A 507 4.58 -41.56 -0.41
N GLU A 508 4.88 -42.58 -1.22
CA GLU A 508 6.22 -42.84 -1.78
C GLU A 508 6.68 -41.73 -2.74
N PHE A 509 5.78 -41.20 -3.58
CA PHE A 509 6.11 -40.16 -4.57
C PHE A 509 6.29 -38.77 -3.97
N PHE A 510 5.47 -38.39 -2.99
CA PHE A 510 5.59 -37.12 -2.27
C PHE A 510 6.56 -37.16 -1.08
N ASN A 511 6.95 -38.37 -0.64
CA ASN A 511 7.72 -38.60 0.58
C ASN A 511 7.06 -37.95 1.82
N LYS A 512 5.74 -38.15 1.96
CA LYS A 512 4.90 -37.67 3.07
C LYS A 512 3.82 -38.68 3.41
N GLU A 513 3.36 -38.68 4.67
CA GLU A 513 2.18 -39.42 5.10
C GLU A 513 0.90 -38.74 4.59
N ILE A 514 -0.10 -39.54 4.22
CA ILE A 514 -1.36 -39.03 3.64
C ILE A 514 -2.56 -39.56 4.43
N GLU A 515 -3.38 -38.64 4.94
CA GLU A 515 -4.63 -38.94 5.65
C GLU A 515 -5.79 -39.05 4.63
N GLU A 516 -6.59 -40.12 4.68
CA GLU A 516 -7.77 -40.25 3.81
C GLU A 516 -8.94 -39.40 4.34
N ALA A 517 -9.42 -38.46 3.52
CA ALA A 517 -10.68 -37.77 3.76
C ALA A 517 -11.82 -38.47 3.00
N ASP A 518 -12.96 -38.70 3.67
CA ASP A 518 -14.20 -39.17 3.03
C ASP A 518 -15.24 -38.06 2.91
N ARG A 519 -16.40 -38.36 2.32
CA ARG A 519 -17.45 -37.37 2.04
C ARG A 519 -18.00 -36.73 3.33
N MET A 520 -18.01 -37.44 4.46
CA MET A 520 -18.41 -36.85 5.74
C MET A 520 -17.34 -35.85 6.23
N THR A 521 -16.05 -36.20 6.12
CA THR A 521 -14.93 -35.31 6.48
C THR A 521 -14.94 -34.01 5.67
N ILE A 522 -15.28 -34.06 4.39
CA ILE A 522 -15.25 -32.88 3.50
C ILE A 522 -16.57 -32.07 3.51
N GLU A 523 -17.73 -32.72 3.63
CA GLU A 523 -19.04 -32.05 3.47
C GLU A 523 -19.79 -31.77 4.78
N LEU A 524 -19.42 -32.42 5.90
CA LEU A 524 -20.06 -32.27 7.20
C LEU A 524 -19.07 -31.82 8.29
N ASP A 525 -17.97 -32.56 8.44
CA ASP A 525 -16.99 -32.38 9.52
C ASP A 525 -15.78 -31.54 9.05
N SER A 526 -16.01 -30.60 8.10
CA SER A 526 -14.94 -29.80 7.45
C SER A 526 -14.16 -28.90 8.40
N ASP A 527 -14.70 -28.64 9.58
CA ASP A 527 -14.14 -27.72 10.56
C ASP A 527 -12.78 -28.22 11.09
N ASP A 528 -12.56 -29.54 11.21
CA ASP A 528 -11.25 -30.10 11.63
C ASP A 528 -10.12 -29.68 10.67
N ILE A 529 -10.35 -29.77 9.35
CA ILE A 529 -9.36 -29.38 8.32
C ILE A 529 -9.12 -27.86 8.30
N ILE A 530 -10.15 -27.06 8.65
CA ILE A 530 -10.08 -25.60 8.69
C ILE A 530 -9.34 -25.14 9.95
N ASP A 531 -9.61 -25.75 11.11
CA ASP A 531 -8.94 -25.45 12.38
C ASP A 531 -7.43 -25.74 12.29
N GLU A 532 -7.05 -26.88 11.70
CA GLU A 532 -5.63 -27.19 11.46
C GLU A 532 -4.95 -26.23 10.47
N ALA A 533 -5.70 -25.69 9.52
CA ALA A 533 -5.22 -24.72 8.54
C ALA A 533 -5.06 -23.29 9.11
N PHE A 534 -5.45 -23.03 10.37
CA PHE A 534 -4.97 -21.85 11.11
C PHE A 534 -3.56 -22.05 11.66
N ASP A 535 -3.25 -23.22 12.21
CA ASP A 535 -1.97 -23.50 12.89
C ASP A 535 -0.82 -23.84 11.93
N SER A 536 -1.12 -24.37 10.73
CA SER A 536 -0.08 -24.67 9.73
C SER A 536 -0.60 -24.78 8.29
N ASP A 537 0.30 -24.82 7.30
CA ASP A 537 -0.06 -25.06 5.90
C ASP A 537 -0.63 -26.48 5.71
N VAL A 538 -1.87 -26.60 5.23
CA VAL A 538 -2.56 -27.89 5.02
C VAL A 538 -2.89 -28.07 3.52
N CYS A 539 -2.71 -29.28 2.99
CA CYS A 539 -3.06 -29.62 1.61
C CYS A 539 -4.24 -30.61 1.55
N LEU A 540 -5.20 -30.37 0.64
CA LEU A 540 -6.19 -31.34 0.18
C LEU A 540 -5.91 -31.70 -1.28
N LEU A 541 -5.55 -32.96 -1.51
CA LEU A 541 -5.40 -33.57 -2.83
C LEU A 541 -6.77 -34.00 -3.35
N VAL A 542 -7.09 -33.60 -4.58
CA VAL A 542 -8.32 -33.96 -5.30
C VAL A 542 -7.93 -34.58 -6.65
N VAL A 543 -8.57 -35.69 -7.03
CA VAL A 543 -8.36 -36.31 -8.35
C VAL A 543 -9.00 -35.44 -9.44
N GLY A 544 -8.28 -35.21 -10.53
CA GLY A 544 -8.64 -34.24 -11.57
C GLY A 544 -8.27 -32.80 -11.20
N ASP A 545 -9.24 -31.88 -11.32
CA ASP A 545 -9.14 -30.49 -10.88
C ASP A 545 -10.00 -30.27 -9.62
N PRO A 546 -9.55 -29.52 -8.59
CA PRO A 546 -10.28 -29.40 -7.34
C PRO A 546 -11.71 -28.86 -7.47
N LEU A 547 -12.00 -28.06 -8.50
CA LEU A 547 -13.32 -27.46 -8.73
C LEU A 547 -14.05 -28.07 -9.95
N GLY A 548 -13.43 -29.02 -10.65
CA GLY A 548 -13.99 -29.65 -11.84
C GLY A 548 -15.03 -30.72 -11.50
N ALA A 549 -16.31 -30.33 -11.45
CA ALA A 549 -17.46 -31.19 -11.09
C ALA A 549 -17.43 -31.75 -9.66
N THR A 550 -16.97 -30.95 -8.70
CA THR A 550 -16.92 -31.30 -7.26
C THR A 550 -17.75 -30.35 -6.40
N THR A 551 -17.97 -30.72 -5.13
CA THR A 551 -18.59 -29.88 -4.10
C THR A 551 -17.60 -28.95 -3.38
N HIS A 552 -16.29 -29.07 -3.60
CA HIS A 552 -15.22 -28.38 -2.84
C HIS A 552 -15.28 -26.84 -2.79
N THR A 553 -16.09 -26.21 -3.65
CA THR A 553 -16.41 -24.78 -3.52
C THR A 553 -17.00 -24.43 -2.15
N SER A 554 -17.69 -25.37 -1.49
CA SER A 554 -18.19 -25.22 -0.10
C SER A 554 -17.04 -25.09 0.91
N LEU A 555 -16.04 -25.97 0.85
CA LEU A 555 -14.84 -25.93 1.70
C LEU A 555 -14.07 -24.61 1.52
N VAL A 556 -13.87 -24.18 0.26
CA VAL A 556 -13.22 -22.89 -0.05
C VAL A 556 -14.00 -21.70 0.53
N PHE A 557 -15.33 -21.77 0.55
CA PHE A 557 -16.18 -20.74 1.16
C PHE A 557 -16.11 -20.77 2.70
N ASN A 558 -16.16 -21.95 3.32
CA ASN A 558 -16.09 -22.12 4.78
C ASN A 558 -14.75 -21.64 5.34
N ALA A 559 -13.63 -22.07 4.75
CA ALA A 559 -12.28 -21.65 5.17
C ALA A 559 -12.10 -20.12 5.10
N ARG A 560 -12.48 -19.50 3.97
CA ARG A 560 -12.44 -18.03 3.80
C ARG A 560 -13.38 -17.27 4.73
N LYS A 561 -14.48 -17.89 5.17
CA LYS A 561 -15.42 -17.34 6.15
C LYS A 561 -14.90 -17.45 7.59
N ALA A 562 -14.11 -18.49 7.89
CA ALA A 562 -13.40 -18.61 9.16
C ALA A 562 -12.23 -17.62 9.26
N GLY A 563 -11.54 -17.36 8.14
CA GLY A 563 -10.41 -16.44 8.03
C GLY A 563 -9.10 -17.10 7.58
N VAL A 564 -9.16 -18.37 7.14
CA VAL A 564 -8.04 -19.10 6.54
C VAL A 564 -7.88 -18.70 5.07
N ASP A 565 -6.66 -18.41 4.64
CA ASP A 565 -6.36 -18.13 3.24
C ASP A 565 -6.33 -19.43 2.42
N VAL A 566 -6.95 -19.41 1.24
CA VAL A 566 -7.16 -20.60 0.40
C VAL A 566 -6.56 -20.42 -0.99
N GLU A 567 -5.53 -21.21 -1.31
CA GLU A 567 -4.90 -21.26 -2.62
C GLU A 567 -5.30 -22.51 -3.39
N ILE A 568 -5.80 -22.31 -4.62
CA ILE A 568 -6.21 -23.38 -5.52
C ILE A 568 -5.09 -23.62 -6.53
N VAL A 569 -4.74 -24.88 -6.74
CA VAL A 569 -3.77 -25.36 -7.72
C VAL A 569 -4.48 -26.28 -8.71
N HIS A 570 -4.88 -25.69 -9.83
CA HIS A 570 -5.60 -26.35 -10.90
C HIS A 570 -4.80 -27.44 -11.61
N ASN A 571 -5.50 -28.39 -12.23
CA ASN A 571 -4.91 -29.42 -13.07
C ASN A 571 -5.87 -29.89 -14.18
N ALA A 572 -5.54 -30.96 -14.90
CA ALA A 572 -6.40 -31.57 -15.91
C ALA A 572 -7.71 -32.12 -15.29
N SER A 573 -8.84 -31.88 -15.96
CA SER A 573 -10.16 -32.39 -15.58
C SER A 573 -10.77 -33.14 -16.75
N ILE A 574 -11.63 -34.12 -16.48
CA ILE A 574 -12.41 -34.81 -17.53
C ILE A 574 -13.15 -33.81 -18.43
N ILE A 575 -13.63 -32.69 -17.86
CA ILE A 575 -14.35 -31.60 -18.55
C ILE A 575 -13.53 -30.99 -19.69
N SER A 576 -12.20 -30.92 -19.56
CA SER A 576 -11.30 -30.42 -20.61
C SER A 576 -10.66 -31.56 -21.42
N ALA A 577 -10.37 -32.69 -20.77
CA ALA A 577 -9.70 -33.83 -21.40
C ALA A 577 -10.56 -34.55 -22.44
N VAL A 578 -11.91 -34.47 -22.35
CA VAL A 578 -12.84 -35.03 -23.36
C VAL A 578 -12.60 -34.56 -24.79
N GLY A 579 -11.87 -33.45 -25.00
CA GLY A 579 -11.40 -33.03 -26.33
C GLY A 579 -10.54 -34.08 -27.06
N CYS A 580 -10.04 -35.10 -26.36
CA CYS A 580 -9.33 -36.24 -26.96
C CYS A 580 -10.18 -37.05 -27.95
N CYS A 581 -11.51 -36.97 -27.90
CA CYS A 581 -12.39 -37.60 -28.89
C CYS A 581 -12.58 -36.77 -30.19
N GLY A 582 -11.98 -35.58 -30.29
CA GLY A 582 -12.07 -34.71 -31.47
C GLY A 582 -13.29 -33.79 -31.53
N LEU A 583 -14.24 -33.92 -30.59
CA LEU A 583 -15.33 -32.96 -30.42
C LEU A 583 -14.81 -31.60 -29.93
N GLN A 584 -15.40 -30.53 -30.45
CA GLN A 584 -14.96 -29.17 -30.16
C GLN A 584 -15.44 -28.72 -28.78
N LEU A 585 -14.51 -28.50 -27.84
CA LEU A 585 -14.83 -28.11 -26.45
C LEU A 585 -15.78 -26.90 -26.33
N TYR A 586 -15.70 -25.94 -27.26
CA TYR A 586 -16.58 -24.76 -27.29
C TYR A 586 -18.03 -25.05 -27.73
N ARG A 587 -18.33 -26.30 -28.10
CA ARG A 587 -19.66 -26.79 -28.50
C ARG A 587 -20.32 -27.69 -27.47
N PHE A 588 -19.70 -27.88 -26.29
CA PHE A 588 -20.35 -28.56 -25.18
C PHE A 588 -21.33 -27.62 -24.47
N GLY A 589 -22.50 -28.14 -24.11
CA GLY A 589 -23.55 -27.42 -23.39
C GLY A 589 -23.51 -27.65 -21.88
N GLU A 590 -24.68 -27.70 -21.24
CA GLU A 590 -24.76 -28.03 -19.82
C GLU A 590 -24.31 -29.48 -19.57
N ILE A 591 -23.37 -29.68 -18.63
CA ILE A 591 -22.86 -31.00 -18.23
C ILE A 591 -23.90 -31.65 -17.32
N VAL A 592 -24.15 -32.95 -17.50
CA VAL A 592 -25.09 -33.73 -16.69
C VAL A 592 -24.39 -34.84 -15.93
N SER A 593 -24.99 -35.30 -14.84
CA SER A 593 -24.60 -36.52 -14.13
C SER A 593 -25.73 -37.53 -14.23
N ILE A 594 -25.43 -38.73 -14.71
CA ILE A 594 -26.33 -39.88 -14.73
C ILE A 594 -26.06 -40.67 -13.44
N VAL A 595 -27.11 -40.91 -12.64
CA VAL A 595 -27.02 -41.49 -11.29
C VAL A 595 -27.62 -42.90 -11.24
N PHE A 596 -27.07 -43.78 -10.41
CA PHE A 596 -27.64 -45.11 -10.22
C PHE A 596 -29.05 -44.99 -9.66
N TRP A 597 -30.02 -45.59 -10.35
CA TRP A 597 -31.40 -45.68 -9.86
C TRP A 597 -31.48 -46.62 -8.64
N GLU A 598 -32.44 -46.32 -7.76
CA GLU A 598 -32.76 -47.09 -6.57
C GLU A 598 -34.24 -47.50 -6.60
N GLU A 599 -34.63 -48.55 -5.85
CA GLU A 599 -35.95 -49.22 -5.95
C GLU A 599 -37.18 -48.29 -5.98
N ASN A 600 -37.08 -47.10 -5.37
CA ASN A 600 -38.15 -46.10 -5.28
C ASN A 600 -37.76 -44.72 -5.85
N TRP A 601 -36.60 -44.60 -6.51
CA TRP A 601 -36.09 -43.33 -7.04
C TRP A 601 -35.37 -43.54 -8.38
N HIS A 602 -36.07 -43.23 -9.46
CA HIS A 602 -35.60 -43.32 -10.85
C HIS A 602 -35.56 -41.90 -11.44
N PRO A 603 -34.56 -41.06 -11.09
CA PRO A 603 -34.46 -39.71 -11.61
C PRO A 603 -34.18 -39.69 -13.11
N ASP A 604 -34.97 -38.92 -13.83
CA ASP A 604 -34.94 -38.69 -15.28
C ASP A 604 -34.31 -37.34 -15.67
N SER A 605 -34.22 -36.40 -14.74
CA SER A 605 -33.99 -34.95 -14.97
C SER A 605 -32.80 -34.55 -15.87
N TYR A 606 -31.81 -35.42 -16.06
CA TYR A 606 -30.72 -35.23 -17.02
C TYR A 606 -31.21 -35.32 -18.49
N TYR A 607 -32.28 -36.06 -18.77
CA TYR A 607 -32.95 -36.15 -20.07
C TYR A 607 -33.26 -34.76 -20.64
N PHE A 608 -33.94 -33.91 -19.87
CA PHE A 608 -34.38 -32.58 -20.32
C PHE A 608 -33.19 -31.65 -20.61
N LYS A 609 -32.06 -31.83 -19.91
CA LYS A 609 -30.82 -31.07 -20.15
C LYS A 609 -30.09 -31.53 -21.42
N ILE A 610 -29.99 -32.85 -21.63
CA ILE A 610 -29.51 -33.44 -22.89
C ILE A 610 -30.37 -32.94 -24.05
N ALA A 611 -31.69 -32.90 -23.87
CA ALA A 611 -32.64 -32.40 -24.86
C ALA A 611 -32.45 -30.90 -25.18
N GLU A 612 -32.28 -30.04 -24.16
CA GLU A 612 -31.97 -28.61 -24.35
C GLU A 612 -30.66 -28.40 -25.13
N ASN A 613 -29.60 -29.15 -24.80
CA ASN A 613 -28.32 -29.07 -25.49
C ASN A 613 -28.44 -29.51 -26.96
N LYS A 614 -29.03 -30.68 -27.21
CA LYS A 614 -29.19 -31.23 -28.58
C LYS A 614 -30.07 -30.32 -29.44
N LYS A 615 -31.12 -29.73 -28.88
CA LYS A 615 -31.97 -28.69 -29.53
C LYS A 615 -31.21 -27.39 -29.87
N ARG A 616 -30.10 -27.10 -29.19
CA ARG A 616 -29.19 -25.97 -29.47
C ARG A 616 -27.99 -26.37 -30.36
N GLY A 617 -27.91 -27.61 -30.83
CA GLY A 617 -26.76 -28.10 -31.60
C GLY A 617 -25.49 -28.29 -30.77
N LEU A 618 -25.61 -28.48 -29.45
CA LEU A 618 -24.50 -28.64 -28.51
C LEU A 618 -24.33 -30.09 -28.08
N HIS A 619 -23.09 -30.51 -27.85
CA HIS A 619 -22.75 -31.82 -27.28
C HIS A 619 -23.00 -31.82 -25.75
N THR A 620 -23.42 -32.96 -25.20
CA THR A 620 -23.64 -33.13 -23.75
C THR A 620 -22.63 -34.11 -23.18
N LEU A 621 -21.75 -33.63 -22.30
CA LEU A 621 -20.93 -34.51 -21.45
C LEU A 621 -21.80 -35.05 -20.31
N CYS A 622 -21.87 -36.36 -20.22
CA CYS A 622 -22.58 -37.11 -19.20
C CYS A 622 -21.53 -37.79 -18.29
N LEU A 623 -21.36 -37.23 -17.09
CA LEU A 623 -20.59 -37.83 -16.01
C LEU A 623 -21.41 -39.01 -15.44
N LEU A 624 -20.75 -40.09 -15.05
CA LEU A 624 -21.40 -41.32 -14.61
C LEU A 624 -21.16 -41.55 -13.10
N ASP A 625 -22.14 -42.14 -12.43
CA ASP A 625 -22.17 -42.24 -10.96
C ASP A 625 -21.00 -43.00 -10.32
N ILE A 626 -20.61 -42.55 -9.13
CA ILE A 626 -19.52 -43.09 -8.31
C ILE A 626 -20.02 -43.21 -6.86
N LYS A 627 -20.42 -44.44 -6.50
CA LYS A 627 -20.93 -44.81 -5.18
C LYS A 627 -19.82 -45.49 -4.39
N THR A 628 -19.04 -44.69 -3.66
CA THR A 628 -17.92 -45.09 -2.78
C THR A 628 -18.29 -44.89 -1.31
N LYS A 629 -17.83 -45.78 -0.41
CA LYS A 629 -18.09 -45.73 1.05
C LYS A 629 -19.58 -45.53 1.42
N GLU A 630 -20.53 -46.07 0.64
CA GLU A 630 -21.97 -46.03 0.97
C GLU A 630 -22.34 -47.04 2.06
N GLN A 631 -23.22 -46.66 2.99
CA GLN A 631 -23.87 -47.61 3.92
C GLN A 631 -25.21 -48.07 3.33
N SER A 632 -25.52 -49.37 3.46
CA SER A 632 -26.89 -49.81 3.16
C SER A 632 -27.89 -49.16 4.13
N ILE A 633 -29.12 -48.86 3.67
CA ILE A 633 -30.19 -48.29 4.51
C ILE A 633 -30.38 -49.11 5.80
N LYS A 634 -30.24 -50.43 5.71
CA LYS A 634 -30.34 -51.41 6.80
C LYS A 634 -29.19 -51.33 7.83
N ASN A 635 -28.03 -50.83 7.44
CA ASN A 635 -26.88 -50.58 8.31
C ASN A 635 -26.96 -49.18 8.94
N MET A 636 -27.34 -48.18 8.14
CA MET A 636 -27.61 -46.81 8.61
C MET A 636 -28.70 -46.79 9.69
N MET A 637 -29.85 -47.47 9.46
CA MET A 637 -30.92 -47.65 10.46
C MET A 637 -30.48 -48.41 11.73
N LYS A 638 -29.30 -49.03 11.74
CA LYS A 638 -28.72 -49.75 12.89
C LYS A 638 -27.50 -49.05 13.50
N GLY A 639 -27.13 -47.87 13.00
CA GLY A 639 -25.91 -47.16 13.44
C GLY A 639 -24.61 -47.90 13.14
N ARG A 640 -24.60 -48.81 12.14
CA ARG A 640 -23.43 -49.62 11.79
C ARG A 640 -22.64 -48.96 10.67
N LYS A 641 -21.38 -48.58 10.96
CA LYS A 641 -20.38 -48.15 9.96
C LYS A 641 -19.87 -49.34 9.12
N GLU A 642 -20.79 -50.09 8.52
CA GLU A 642 -20.56 -51.21 7.60
C GLU A 642 -20.86 -50.75 6.17
N PHE A 643 -19.80 -50.43 5.42
CA PHE A 643 -19.87 -49.88 4.07
C PHE A 643 -19.93 -50.96 2.98
N LEU A 644 -20.53 -50.62 1.84
CA LEU A 644 -20.59 -51.44 0.62
C LEU A 644 -19.30 -51.29 -0.21
N PRO A 645 -18.92 -52.30 -1.03
CA PRO A 645 -17.84 -52.16 -1.99
C PRO A 645 -18.17 -51.06 -3.03
N PRO A 646 -17.16 -50.34 -3.56
CA PRO A 646 -17.39 -49.21 -4.45
C PRO A 646 -18.01 -49.66 -5.78
N ARG A 647 -19.00 -48.90 -6.26
CA ARG A 647 -19.67 -49.08 -7.55
C ARG A 647 -19.39 -47.87 -8.44
N TYR A 648 -19.04 -48.15 -9.70
CA TYR A 648 -18.82 -47.15 -10.74
C TYR A 648 -19.78 -47.48 -11.88
N MET A 649 -20.56 -46.50 -12.33
CA MET A 649 -21.50 -46.69 -13.44
C MET A 649 -20.73 -46.85 -14.76
N THR A 650 -21.08 -47.87 -15.53
CA THR A 650 -20.50 -48.08 -16.87
C THR A 650 -21.30 -47.34 -17.94
N CYS A 651 -20.67 -47.12 -19.10
CA CYS A 651 -21.40 -46.60 -20.26
C CYS A 651 -22.55 -47.53 -20.70
N SER A 652 -22.45 -48.84 -20.44
CA SER A 652 -23.53 -49.83 -20.66
C SER A 652 -24.71 -49.62 -19.71
N ASP A 653 -24.45 -49.43 -18.40
CA ASP A 653 -25.49 -49.11 -17.41
C ASP A 653 -26.20 -47.79 -17.74
N ALA A 654 -25.40 -46.76 -18.09
CA ALA A 654 -25.90 -45.45 -18.47
C ALA A 654 -26.74 -45.52 -19.76
N ALA A 655 -26.30 -46.25 -20.77
CA ALA A 655 -27.05 -46.44 -22.01
C ALA A 655 -28.41 -47.11 -21.76
N LYS A 656 -28.45 -48.14 -20.91
CA LYS A 656 -29.69 -48.84 -20.51
C LYS A 656 -30.67 -47.89 -19.81
N GLN A 657 -30.23 -47.11 -18.83
CA GLN A 657 -31.08 -46.08 -18.20
C GLN A 657 -31.56 -45.02 -19.20
N LEU A 658 -30.70 -44.59 -20.14
CA LEU A 658 -31.08 -43.59 -21.15
C LEU A 658 -32.14 -44.13 -22.11
N LEU A 659 -32.10 -45.41 -22.48
CA LEU A 659 -33.13 -46.07 -23.29
C LEU A 659 -34.43 -46.29 -22.50
N GLU A 660 -34.37 -46.71 -21.23
CA GLU A 660 -35.58 -46.90 -20.43
C GLU A 660 -36.36 -45.59 -20.20
N ILE A 661 -35.66 -44.44 -20.13
CA ILE A 661 -36.33 -43.12 -20.16
C ILE A 661 -36.93 -42.82 -21.54
N VAL A 662 -36.30 -43.24 -22.64
CA VAL A 662 -36.86 -43.07 -24.00
C VAL A 662 -38.16 -43.87 -24.15
N ASP A 663 -38.23 -45.09 -23.60
CA ASP A 663 -39.45 -45.89 -23.57
C ASP A 663 -40.55 -45.22 -22.75
N GLN A 664 -40.23 -44.67 -21.57
CA GLN A 664 -41.16 -43.90 -20.74
C GLN A 664 -41.70 -42.65 -21.49
N MET A 665 -40.85 -41.94 -22.23
CA MET A 665 -41.26 -40.78 -23.05
C MET A 665 -42.17 -41.19 -24.21
N ASN A 666 -41.91 -42.35 -24.84
CA ASN A 666 -42.78 -42.92 -25.87
C ASN A 666 -44.16 -43.28 -25.31
N ASP A 667 -44.23 -43.92 -24.14
CA ASP A 667 -45.49 -44.25 -23.45
C ASP A 667 -46.29 -42.99 -23.06
N GLU A 668 -45.62 -41.91 -22.65
CA GLU A 668 -46.24 -40.59 -22.41
C GLU A 668 -46.60 -39.84 -23.72
N ASN A 669 -46.39 -40.44 -24.89
CA ASN A 669 -46.66 -39.87 -26.22
C ASN A 669 -45.84 -38.59 -26.53
N MET A 670 -44.63 -38.49 -25.98
CA MET A 670 -43.66 -37.44 -26.32
C MET A 670 -42.62 -37.97 -27.31
N GLU A 671 -42.33 -37.20 -28.38
CA GLU A 671 -41.30 -37.55 -29.36
C GLU A 671 -39.90 -37.45 -28.72
N PRO A 672 -39.14 -38.56 -28.61
CA PRO A 672 -37.94 -38.58 -27.80
C PRO A 672 -36.75 -37.92 -28.52
N VAL A 673 -36.01 -37.07 -27.81
CA VAL A 673 -34.95 -36.23 -28.41
C VAL A 673 -33.68 -37.04 -28.75
N TYR A 674 -33.58 -38.28 -28.27
CA TYR A 674 -32.63 -39.30 -28.69
C TYR A 674 -33.27 -40.69 -28.64
N THR A 675 -32.62 -41.65 -29.28
CA THR A 675 -33.16 -42.99 -29.61
C THR A 675 -32.04 -44.04 -29.57
N GLU A 676 -32.40 -45.32 -29.64
CA GLU A 676 -31.51 -46.47 -29.90
C GLU A 676 -30.43 -46.17 -30.96
N SER A 677 -30.86 -45.57 -32.07
CA SER A 677 -30.05 -45.20 -33.24
C SER A 677 -29.25 -43.90 -33.11
N THR A 678 -29.32 -43.19 -31.98
CA THR A 678 -28.50 -41.99 -31.76
C THR A 678 -27.04 -42.39 -31.57
N GLU A 679 -26.15 -41.82 -32.39
CA GLU A 679 -24.69 -41.99 -32.24
C GLU A 679 -24.19 -41.32 -30.96
N VAL A 680 -23.33 -42.01 -30.21
CA VAL A 680 -22.77 -41.57 -28.92
C VAL A 680 -21.27 -41.89 -28.83
N VAL A 681 -20.54 -41.13 -28.02
CA VAL A 681 -19.11 -41.36 -27.76
C VAL A 681 -18.93 -41.89 -26.35
N ALA A 682 -18.51 -43.15 -26.23
CA ALA A 682 -18.14 -43.76 -24.97
C ALA A 682 -16.65 -43.52 -24.69
N LEU A 683 -16.35 -42.98 -23.51
CA LEU A 683 -14.99 -42.73 -23.03
C LEU A 683 -14.71 -43.60 -21.81
N ALA A 684 -13.50 -44.15 -21.76
CA ALA A 684 -12.99 -44.88 -20.62
C ALA A 684 -11.54 -44.51 -20.32
N ARG A 685 -11.25 -44.32 -19.03
CA ARG A 685 -9.90 -44.15 -18.48
C ARG A 685 -9.13 -43.03 -19.19
N VAL A 686 -9.79 -41.87 -19.30
CA VAL A 686 -9.27 -40.70 -20.01
C VAL A 686 -8.01 -40.18 -19.32
N GLY A 687 -6.92 -40.09 -20.06
CA GLY A 687 -5.58 -39.77 -19.53
C GLY A 687 -4.77 -40.96 -19.00
N TRP A 688 -5.26 -42.21 -19.12
CA TRP A 688 -4.50 -43.41 -18.73
C TRP A 688 -3.87 -44.07 -19.97
N ASP A 689 -2.81 -44.87 -19.78
CA ASP A 689 -2.13 -45.62 -20.87
C ASP A 689 -3.07 -46.55 -21.67
N ASP A 690 -4.15 -47.04 -21.04
CA ASP A 690 -5.13 -47.95 -21.62
C ASP A 690 -6.49 -47.27 -21.92
N GLN A 691 -6.49 -45.95 -22.10
CA GLN A 691 -7.64 -45.14 -22.49
C GLN A 691 -8.37 -45.75 -23.71
N LYS A 692 -9.69 -45.95 -23.58
CA LYS A 692 -10.54 -46.48 -24.66
C LYS A 692 -11.59 -45.44 -25.05
N ILE A 693 -11.65 -45.11 -26.33
CA ILE A 693 -12.68 -44.27 -26.95
C ILE A 693 -13.41 -45.12 -27.98
N VAL A 694 -14.74 -45.11 -27.96
CA VAL A 694 -15.58 -45.77 -28.97
C VAL A 694 -16.70 -44.85 -29.42
N PHE A 695 -16.95 -44.82 -30.72
CA PHE A 695 -18.10 -44.19 -31.35
C PHE A 695 -19.04 -45.28 -31.89
N CYS A 696 -20.29 -45.29 -31.44
CA CYS A 696 -21.31 -46.32 -31.75
C CYS A 696 -22.74 -45.79 -31.53
N SER A 697 -23.77 -46.58 -31.81
CA SER A 697 -25.16 -46.25 -31.43
C SER A 697 -25.41 -46.48 -29.93
N LEU A 698 -26.42 -45.81 -29.38
CA LEU A 698 -26.84 -45.97 -27.99
C LEU A 698 -27.31 -47.41 -27.68
N GLU A 699 -27.95 -48.06 -28.64
CA GLU A 699 -28.25 -49.50 -28.63
C GLU A 699 -26.96 -50.35 -28.51
N ALA A 700 -26.00 -50.16 -29.42
CA ALA A 700 -24.75 -50.93 -29.43
C ALA A 700 -23.91 -50.72 -28.15
N LEU A 701 -24.04 -49.56 -27.51
CA LEU A 701 -23.39 -49.25 -26.23
C LEU A 701 -23.95 -50.07 -25.06
N CYS A 702 -25.19 -50.56 -25.14
CA CYS A 702 -25.81 -51.34 -24.07
C CYS A 702 -25.11 -52.68 -23.82
N ASP A 703 -24.52 -53.31 -24.84
CA ASP A 703 -23.77 -54.58 -24.69
C ASP A 703 -22.25 -54.44 -24.85
N LEU A 704 -21.75 -53.21 -25.00
CA LEU A 704 -20.33 -52.93 -25.21
C LEU A 704 -19.56 -52.86 -23.88
N ASP A 705 -18.60 -53.79 -23.70
CA ASP A 705 -17.60 -53.69 -22.64
C ASP A 705 -16.56 -52.61 -22.97
N MET A 706 -16.46 -51.59 -22.10
CA MET A 706 -15.46 -50.52 -22.17
C MET A 706 -14.22 -50.78 -21.27
N GLY A 707 -14.23 -51.87 -20.50
CA GLY A 707 -13.20 -52.26 -19.55
C GLY A 707 -13.45 -51.72 -18.13
N PRO A 708 -12.41 -51.62 -17.29
CA PRO A 708 -12.56 -51.08 -15.94
C PRO A 708 -12.86 -49.57 -15.91
N PRO A 709 -13.46 -49.05 -14.83
CA PRO A 709 -13.70 -47.61 -14.64
C PRO A 709 -12.40 -46.79 -14.63
N LEU A 710 -12.43 -45.47 -14.82
CA LEU A 710 -13.62 -44.61 -14.92
C LEU A 710 -14.20 -44.48 -16.33
N HIS A 711 -15.50 -44.24 -16.40
CA HIS A 711 -16.27 -44.12 -17.63
C HIS A 711 -16.96 -42.75 -17.74
N SER A 712 -17.18 -42.28 -18.96
CA SER A 712 -17.93 -41.06 -19.26
C SER A 712 -18.58 -41.19 -20.64
N LEU A 713 -19.76 -40.61 -20.80
CA LEU A 713 -20.54 -40.70 -22.03
C LEU A 713 -20.72 -39.30 -22.64
N ILE A 714 -20.65 -39.17 -23.97
CA ILE A 714 -21.00 -37.94 -24.67
C ILE A 714 -22.12 -38.23 -25.66
N ILE A 715 -23.16 -37.41 -25.60
CA ILE A 715 -24.26 -37.39 -26.58
C ILE A 715 -24.03 -36.15 -27.46
N PRO A 716 -23.58 -36.29 -28.72
CA PRO A 716 -23.31 -35.15 -29.58
C PRO A 716 -24.57 -34.36 -29.97
N GLY A 717 -24.38 -33.06 -30.21
CA GLY A 717 -25.30 -32.25 -31.00
C GLY A 717 -25.06 -32.43 -32.50
N GLU A 718 -25.30 -31.37 -33.28
CA GLU A 718 -25.03 -31.34 -34.73
C GLU A 718 -23.53 -31.46 -35.02
N LEU A 719 -23.05 -32.61 -35.51
CA LEU A 719 -21.61 -32.80 -35.79
C LEU A 719 -21.13 -31.96 -36.98
N HIS A 720 -20.06 -31.19 -36.80
CA HIS A 720 -19.33 -30.59 -37.93
C HIS A 720 -18.59 -31.72 -38.71
N PRO A 721 -18.44 -31.66 -40.05
CA PRO A 721 -17.85 -32.76 -40.82
C PRO A 721 -16.47 -33.22 -40.32
N MET A 722 -15.63 -32.29 -39.85
CA MET A 722 -14.31 -32.62 -39.27
C MET A 722 -14.42 -33.34 -37.91
N GLU A 723 -15.46 -33.06 -37.11
CA GLU A 723 -15.71 -33.77 -35.85
C GLU A 723 -16.16 -35.21 -36.14
N LEU A 724 -17.10 -35.37 -37.08
CA LEU A 724 -17.59 -36.66 -37.54
C LEU A 724 -16.47 -37.51 -38.17
N ASP A 725 -15.60 -36.93 -39.00
CA ASP A 725 -14.49 -37.66 -39.61
C ASP A 725 -13.39 -38.04 -38.60
N PHE A 726 -13.23 -37.29 -37.51
CA PHE A 726 -12.38 -37.70 -36.38
C PHE A 726 -13.05 -38.84 -35.57
N LEU A 727 -14.34 -38.72 -35.23
CA LEU A 727 -15.09 -39.74 -34.50
C LEU A 727 -15.17 -41.08 -35.24
N LYS A 728 -15.23 -41.06 -36.58
CA LYS A 728 -15.14 -42.28 -37.42
C LYS A 728 -13.86 -43.09 -37.20
N SER A 729 -12.77 -42.48 -36.73
CA SER A 729 -11.54 -43.21 -36.38
C SER A 729 -11.69 -44.10 -35.13
N PHE A 730 -12.71 -43.83 -34.29
CA PHE A 730 -13.11 -44.65 -33.15
C PHE A 730 -14.37 -45.49 -33.41
N TYR A 731 -14.85 -45.56 -34.66
CA TYR A 731 -16.10 -46.26 -34.97
C TYR A 731 -15.95 -47.77 -34.78
N HIS A 732 -16.70 -48.34 -33.84
CA HIS A 732 -16.65 -49.77 -33.59
C HIS A 732 -17.58 -50.50 -34.56
N ASN A 733 -17.02 -51.00 -35.66
CA ASN A 733 -17.70 -51.93 -36.56
C ASN A 733 -17.99 -53.24 -35.82
N ILE A 734 -19.20 -53.37 -35.27
CA ILE A 734 -19.77 -54.63 -34.84
C ILE A 734 -20.41 -55.29 -36.07
N PHE A 735 -19.80 -56.40 -36.54
CA PHE A 735 -20.26 -57.28 -37.62
C PHE A 735 -19.84 -58.72 -37.29
#